data_AF-A0AAQ3X2J1-F1
#
_entry.id   AF-A0AAQ3X2J1-F1
#
_cell.length_a   1.000
_cell.length_b   1.000
_cell.length_c   1.000
_cell.angle_alpha   90.00
_cell.angle_beta   90.00
_cell.angle_gamma   90.00
#
_symmetry.space_group_name_H-M   'P 1'
#
loop_
_entity.id
_entity.type
_entity.pdbx_description
1 polymer ?
#
loop_
_entity_poly.entity_id
_entity_poly.type
_entity_poly.pdbx_seq_one_letter_code
_entity_poly.pdbx_strand_id
1 'polypeptide(L)'
;MPRQSVLQLLVMLAIAIATTMAAPSPSAATSRKLMFLVQPQPNLLTYHNGAVLRGDIPVSILWYGRFTAAQKAVVSDFLLSLSSAAPHGSPSSLSTPAPSVAQWWSSINRLYLSKASAVTKNGGSGTAAPARTARVVLAGQVSDEGCSLGKRLTLSQLPALAGKARPARGGVALVLTAQDVAVEGFCASRCGHHGSSGRAAYAWVGNPAAQCPGQCAWPFHQPAYGPQAPSLVPPNGDVGMDGAMISVAAMLAGAVTNPFGDGFYQGDRAAPLEAATACAGVYGAGAYPGYAGRLLVDGATGASYNARGARGRKFLLPALFDPDTSACSTLRKTPALLSPLITCTLLAVLLLGEAPPRCAALNPRMLFLVKPDPIVLQDHGGALLTGNLTVNLLFYGRFAPAQRAAVADFVRSLSAAPWTPRPGHGAAAAAAPPSVASWWRTTSLYRGGGARPRLGRQVLDERMSLGRGPLSAADVAALARGAGHHRGAVTAVLTAPDVLVAPFCVARCGAHGQGRGGAHGRARYAYLWVGNPARQCPGQCAWPFHQPAYGPRTPALVPPSGDVGVDGMVISLAALLAGTVTNPYGDGYYQGDAGAGLEAATACAGIFGSGAYPGYPGKLLTDPATGASYNAVGIGGRRYLLPALWDPTTSQCRTLV
;
A
#
# COMPACT_ATOMS: atom_id res chain seq x y z
N MET A 1 26.88 -40.49 -57.40
CA MET A 1 27.47 -39.16 -57.12
C MET A 1 28.77 -39.36 -56.36
N PRO A 2 29.86 -38.67 -56.72
CA PRO A 2 31.22 -39.17 -56.50
C PRO A 2 31.72 -38.90 -55.08
N ARG A 3 32.52 -39.83 -54.54
CA ARG A 3 33.17 -39.74 -53.21
C ARG A 3 33.98 -38.44 -52.99
N GLN A 4 34.39 -37.75 -54.06
CA GLN A 4 35.06 -36.45 -54.00
C GLN A 4 34.16 -35.31 -53.47
N SER A 5 32.86 -35.36 -53.71
CA SER A 5 31.92 -34.32 -53.27
C SER A 5 31.62 -34.39 -51.77
N VAL A 6 31.73 -35.58 -51.16
CA VAL A 6 31.52 -35.78 -49.72
C VAL A 6 32.75 -35.31 -48.92
N LEU A 7 33.95 -35.53 -49.45
CA LEU A 7 35.19 -35.07 -48.80
C LEU A 7 35.32 -33.54 -48.86
N GLN A 8 34.91 -32.90 -49.97
CA GLN A 8 34.86 -31.43 -50.06
C GLN A 8 33.83 -30.82 -49.10
N LEU A 9 32.67 -31.47 -48.91
CA LEU A 9 31.66 -31.01 -47.96
C LEU A 9 32.12 -31.14 -46.51
N LEU A 10 32.85 -32.22 -46.17
CA LEU A 10 33.41 -32.44 -44.83
C LEU A 10 34.56 -31.47 -44.50
N VAL A 11 35.40 -31.13 -45.48
CA VAL A 11 36.47 -30.13 -45.31
C VAL A 11 35.90 -28.72 -45.13
N MET A 12 34.86 -28.36 -45.88
CA MET A 12 34.18 -27.06 -45.73
C MET A 12 33.44 -26.96 -44.38
N LEU A 13 32.87 -28.06 -43.87
CA LEU A 13 32.24 -28.11 -42.55
C LEU A 13 33.28 -28.01 -41.42
N ALA A 14 34.46 -28.62 -41.57
CA ALA A 14 35.54 -28.53 -40.58
C ALA A 14 36.16 -27.12 -40.49
N ILE A 15 36.27 -26.40 -41.62
CA ILE A 15 36.77 -25.01 -41.65
C ILE A 15 35.74 -24.04 -41.03
N ALA A 16 34.44 -24.29 -41.21
CA ALA A 16 33.37 -23.51 -40.57
C ALA A 16 33.30 -23.74 -39.04
N ILE A 17 33.61 -24.94 -38.56
CA ILE A 17 33.70 -25.25 -37.12
C ILE A 17 34.98 -24.66 -36.49
N ALA A 18 36.10 -24.61 -37.23
CA ALA A 18 37.36 -24.04 -36.73
C ALA A 18 37.35 -22.50 -36.64
N THR A 19 36.48 -21.82 -37.37
CA THR A 19 36.38 -20.34 -37.39
C THR A 19 35.40 -19.76 -36.37
N THR A 20 34.68 -20.60 -35.62
CA THR A 20 33.79 -20.16 -34.52
C THR A 20 34.43 -20.27 -33.12
N MET A 21 35.70 -20.67 -33.03
CA MET A 21 36.46 -20.83 -31.77
C MET A 21 37.55 -19.77 -31.55
N ALA A 22 37.35 -18.56 -32.06
CA ALA A 22 38.26 -17.42 -31.80
C ALA A 22 37.48 -16.14 -31.49
N ALA A 23 36.99 -16.04 -30.25
CA ALA A 23 36.60 -14.78 -29.62
C ALA A 23 37.13 -14.75 -28.18
N PRO A 24 37.63 -13.60 -27.70
CA PRO A 24 38.42 -13.52 -26.47
C PRO A 24 37.59 -13.72 -25.21
N SER A 25 38.18 -14.45 -24.26
CA SER A 25 37.68 -14.69 -22.91
C SER A 25 37.44 -13.37 -22.13
N PRO A 26 36.25 -13.11 -21.57
CA PRO A 26 36.14 -12.22 -20.43
C PRO A 26 36.64 -12.95 -19.19
N SER A 27 37.52 -12.28 -18.47
CA SER A 27 38.17 -12.73 -17.24
C SER A 27 37.20 -13.31 -16.21
N ALA A 28 37.71 -14.30 -15.48
CA ALA A 28 37.07 -14.99 -14.38
C ALA A 28 36.35 -14.04 -13.39
N ALA A 29 35.04 -13.91 -13.54
CA ALA A 29 34.18 -13.44 -12.47
C ALA A 29 34.08 -14.58 -11.45
N THR A 30 34.80 -14.41 -10.34
CA THR A 30 34.70 -15.21 -9.14
C THR A 30 33.23 -15.52 -8.85
N SER A 31 32.87 -16.82 -8.80
CA SER A 31 31.65 -17.28 -8.14
C SER A 31 31.71 -16.83 -6.67
N ARG A 32 31.31 -15.59 -6.40
CA ARG A 32 31.02 -15.13 -5.06
C ARG A 32 29.70 -15.80 -4.68
N LYS A 33 29.84 -16.95 -4.01
CA LYS A 33 28.85 -17.51 -3.09
C LYS A 33 28.12 -16.34 -2.43
N LEU A 34 26.78 -16.28 -2.58
CA LEU A 34 25.94 -15.40 -1.78
C LEU A 34 26.29 -15.64 -0.31
N MET A 35 27.02 -14.70 0.29
CA MET A 35 27.06 -14.59 1.73
C MET A 35 25.72 -14.00 2.16
N PHE A 36 24.85 -14.92 2.53
CA PHE A 36 23.73 -14.70 3.41
C PHE A 36 24.22 -14.10 4.74
N LEU A 37 23.57 -13.01 5.18
CA LEU A 37 23.44 -12.43 6.54
C LEU A 37 23.29 -10.91 6.35
N VAL A 38 22.10 -10.32 6.46
CA VAL A 38 21.15 -10.42 7.57
C VAL A 38 19.75 -10.69 7.03
N GLN A 39 19.13 -11.80 7.45
CA GLN A 39 17.67 -11.95 7.34
C GLN A 39 17.04 -10.88 8.24
N PRO A 40 16.28 -9.90 7.70
CA PRO A 40 15.33 -9.16 8.53
C PRO A 40 14.39 -10.22 9.11
N GLN A 41 14.19 -10.23 10.43
CA GLN A 41 13.16 -11.10 10.99
C GLN A 41 11.84 -10.76 10.28
N PRO A 42 11.20 -11.73 9.63
CA PRO A 42 9.91 -11.47 9.04
C PRO A 42 8.95 -11.41 10.23
N ASN A 43 8.48 -10.21 10.56
CA ASN A 43 7.29 -10.08 11.39
C ASN A 43 6.13 -10.60 10.51
N LEU A 44 5.92 -11.91 10.60
CA LEU A 44 4.94 -12.67 9.83
C LEU A 44 3.59 -12.57 10.53
N LEU A 45 2.50 -12.68 9.78
CA LEU A 45 1.20 -13.00 10.33
C LEU A 45 1.29 -14.37 11.02
N THR A 46 1.30 -14.38 12.34
CA THR A 46 1.49 -15.57 13.19
C THR A 46 0.19 -16.03 13.82
N TYR A 47 0.16 -17.30 14.22
CA TYR A 47 -0.91 -17.85 15.03
C TYR A 47 -0.58 -17.68 16.51
N HIS A 48 -1.49 -17.10 17.28
CA HIS A 48 -1.31 -16.80 18.71
C HIS A 48 -2.05 -17.77 19.62
N ASN A 49 -2.33 -18.99 19.11
CA ASN A 49 -2.96 -20.10 19.84
C ASN A 49 -4.40 -19.85 20.33
N GLY A 50 -5.02 -18.73 19.94
CA GLY A 50 -6.41 -18.44 20.22
C GLY A 50 -7.39 -19.17 19.30
N ALA A 51 -8.67 -18.98 19.55
CA ALA A 51 -9.70 -19.76 18.87
C ALA A 51 -9.85 -19.34 17.40
N VAL A 52 -10.21 -20.31 16.55
CA VAL A 52 -10.62 -20.11 15.16
C VAL A 52 -11.96 -20.79 14.90
N LEU A 53 -12.75 -20.29 13.95
CA LEU A 53 -14.04 -20.90 13.60
C LEU A 53 -13.84 -22.03 12.58
N ARG A 54 -14.49 -23.18 12.79
CA ARG A 54 -14.39 -24.39 11.97
C ARG A 54 -15.69 -25.18 11.94
N GLY A 55 -15.82 -26.09 10.99
CA GLY A 55 -17.05 -26.85 10.77
C GLY A 55 -18.13 -25.97 10.17
N ASP A 56 -19.39 -26.25 10.52
CA ASP A 56 -20.50 -25.40 10.09
C ASP A 56 -20.51 -24.10 10.89
N ILE A 57 -20.32 -23.00 10.17
CA ILE A 57 -20.30 -21.64 10.69
C ILE A 57 -21.62 -20.99 10.28
N PRO A 58 -22.62 -20.95 11.18
CA PRO A 58 -23.87 -20.26 10.91
C PRO A 58 -23.64 -18.75 10.83
N VAL A 59 -24.01 -18.14 9.70
CA VAL A 59 -23.94 -16.70 9.48
C VAL A 59 -25.36 -16.14 9.49
N SER A 60 -25.65 -15.24 10.42
CA SER A 60 -26.93 -14.51 10.49
C SER A 60 -26.74 -13.06 10.05
N ILE A 61 -27.59 -12.54 9.18
CA ILE A 61 -27.45 -11.18 8.63
C ILE A 61 -28.39 -10.22 9.36
N LEU A 62 -27.88 -9.03 9.71
CA LEU A 62 -28.68 -7.86 10.02
C LEU A 62 -28.51 -6.81 8.91
N TRP A 63 -29.61 -6.44 8.28
CA TRP A 63 -29.71 -5.31 7.35
C TRP A 63 -30.15 -4.06 8.12
N TYR A 64 -29.23 -3.14 8.38
CA TYR A 64 -29.50 -1.91 9.15
C TYR A 64 -29.64 -0.71 8.20
N GLY A 65 -30.87 -0.21 8.08
CA GLY A 65 -31.26 0.75 7.04
C GLY A 65 -31.85 0.10 5.79
N ARG A 66 -32.08 0.89 4.75
CA ARG A 66 -32.77 0.43 3.54
C ARG A 66 -31.80 -0.19 2.54
N PHE A 67 -32.05 -1.45 2.19
CA PHE A 67 -31.37 -2.19 1.14
C PHE A 67 -32.37 -2.71 0.13
N THR A 68 -32.05 -2.60 -1.16
CA THR A 68 -32.92 -3.16 -2.20
C THR A 68 -32.86 -4.69 -2.22
N ALA A 69 -33.86 -5.35 -2.80
CA ALA A 69 -33.85 -6.80 -2.97
C ALA A 69 -32.62 -7.28 -3.77
N ALA A 70 -32.17 -6.50 -4.76
CA ALA A 70 -30.97 -6.82 -5.54
C ALA A 70 -29.70 -6.77 -4.67
N GLN A 71 -29.56 -5.76 -3.81
CA GLN A 71 -28.43 -5.66 -2.87
C GLN A 71 -28.43 -6.82 -1.86
N LYS A 72 -29.61 -7.18 -1.33
CA LYS A 72 -29.76 -8.33 -0.42
C LYS A 72 -29.41 -9.66 -1.09
N ALA A 73 -29.77 -9.80 -2.37
CA ALA A 73 -29.44 -10.98 -3.17
C ALA A 73 -27.93 -11.13 -3.40
N VAL A 74 -27.19 -10.05 -3.71
CA VAL A 74 -25.73 -10.10 -3.91
C VAL A 74 -25.01 -10.70 -2.71
N VAL A 75 -25.36 -10.27 -1.49
CA VAL A 75 -24.75 -10.81 -0.26
C VAL A 75 -25.18 -12.26 0.00
N SER A 76 -26.47 -12.56 -0.14
CA SER A 76 -26.97 -13.92 0.09
C SER A 76 -26.33 -14.91 -0.89
N ASP A 77 -26.22 -14.54 -2.16
CA ASP A 77 -25.56 -15.34 -3.20
C ASP A 77 -24.07 -15.51 -2.90
N PHE A 78 -23.39 -14.48 -2.42
CA PHE A 78 -21.99 -14.59 -1.98
C PHE A 78 -21.82 -15.62 -0.86
N LEU A 79 -22.63 -15.54 0.20
CA LEU A 79 -22.55 -16.49 1.31
C LEU A 79 -22.83 -17.93 0.87
N LEU A 80 -23.81 -18.13 -0.02
CA LEU A 80 -24.09 -19.43 -0.64
C LEU A 80 -22.92 -19.92 -1.52
N SER A 81 -22.10 -19.01 -2.06
CA SER A 81 -20.95 -19.33 -2.90
C SER A 81 -19.70 -19.75 -2.12
N LEU A 82 -19.64 -19.50 -0.81
CA LEU A 82 -18.51 -19.87 0.06
C LEU A 82 -18.48 -21.38 0.34
N SER A 83 -19.62 -22.04 0.23
CA SER A 83 -19.76 -23.48 0.43
C SER A 83 -19.65 -24.23 -0.91
N SER A 84 -18.79 -25.24 -0.97
CA SER A 84 -18.75 -26.16 -2.11
C SER A 84 -20.02 -27.00 -2.12
N ALA A 85 -20.86 -26.87 -3.14
CA ALA A 85 -21.95 -27.81 -3.37
C ALA A 85 -21.38 -29.19 -3.74
N ALA A 86 -21.16 -30.03 -2.74
CA ALA A 86 -21.16 -31.48 -2.89
C ALA A 86 -21.39 -32.16 -1.53
N PRO A 87 -22.65 -32.49 -1.18
CA PRO A 87 -22.92 -33.70 -0.42
C PRO A 87 -22.65 -34.92 -1.32
N HIS A 88 -22.10 -35.97 -0.73
CA HIS A 88 -21.83 -37.25 -1.38
C HIS A 88 -23.05 -37.79 -2.13
N GLY A 89 -22.91 -38.09 -3.44
CA GLY A 89 -23.77 -39.05 -4.13
C GLY A 89 -24.60 -38.58 -5.33
N SER A 90 -24.53 -37.34 -5.79
CA SER A 90 -25.28 -36.91 -7.01
C SER A 90 -24.36 -36.66 -8.22
N PRO A 91 -24.72 -37.12 -9.43
CA PRO A 91 -23.92 -36.90 -10.63
C PRO A 91 -23.80 -35.40 -10.94
N SER A 92 -22.57 -34.96 -11.17
CA SER A 92 -22.15 -33.59 -11.40
C SER A 92 -22.66 -33.00 -12.72
N SER A 93 -23.45 -31.92 -12.66
CA SER A 93 -23.70 -31.04 -13.81
C SER A 93 -23.61 -29.53 -13.52
N LEU A 94 -23.31 -29.10 -12.28
CA LEU A 94 -23.20 -27.67 -11.91
C LEU A 94 -21.96 -27.37 -11.07
N SER A 95 -20.77 -27.74 -11.56
CA SER A 95 -19.52 -27.21 -11.00
C SER A 95 -19.37 -25.74 -11.45
N THR A 96 -19.35 -24.80 -10.50
CA THR A 96 -19.07 -23.39 -10.83
C THR A 96 -17.69 -23.29 -11.48
N PRO A 97 -17.55 -22.72 -12.69
CA PRO A 97 -16.27 -22.66 -13.37
C PRO A 97 -15.20 -21.95 -12.53
N ALA A 98 -13.99 -22.49 -12.50
CA ALA A 98 -12.86 -21.84 -11.86
C ALA A 98 -12.44 -20.55 -12.62
N PRO A 99 -11.93 -19.52 -11.93
CA PRO A 99 -11.81 -19.39 -10.48
C PRO A 99 -13.16 -19.10 -9.79
N SER A 100 -13.41 -19.71 -8.62
CA SER A 100 -14.69 -19.59 -7.88
C SER A 100 -14.54 -19.07 -6.44
N VAL A 101 -15.62 -18.53 -5.88
CA VAL A 101 -15.68 -18.06 -4.48
C VAL A 101 -15.37 -19.21 -3.50
N ALA A 102 -15.86 -20.42 -3.76
CA ALA A 102 -15.57 -21.60 -2.95
C ALA A 102 -14.07 -21.97 -2.97
N GLN A 103 -13.37 -21.79 -4.10
CA GLN A 103 -11.92 -21.99 -4.18
C GLN A 103 -11.14 -20.95 -3.40
N TRP A 104 -11.62 -19.72 -3.35
CA TRP A 104 -11.03 -18.69 -2.51
C TRP A 104 -11.23 -19.03 -1.03
N TRP A 105 -12.45 -19.41 -0.65
CA TRP A 105 -12.78 -19.80 0.72
C TRP A 105 -11.98 -21.03 1.20
N SER A 106 -11.76 -22.03 0.34
CA SER A 106 -10.95 -23.21 0.68
C SER A 106 -9.49 -22.86 0.99
N SER A 107 -8.98 -21.73 0.48
CA SER A 107 -7.65 -21.23 0.81
C SER A 107 -7.54 -20.82 2.28
N ILE A 108 -8.63 -20.37 2.93
CA ILE A 108 -8.65 -20.09 4.38
C ILE A 108 -8.34 -21.37 5.17
N ASN A 109 -8.97 -22.48 4.80
CA ASN A 109 -8.71 -23.76 5.43
C ASN A 109 -7.25 -24.20 5.26
N ARG A 110 -6.73 -24.09 4.03
CA ARG A 110 -5.36 -24.48 3.70
C ARG A 110 -4.31 -23.63 4.40
N LEU A 111 -4.45 -22.30 4.35
CA LEU A 111 -3.43 -21.35 4.81
C LEU A 111 -3.46 -21.11 6.32
N TYR A 112 -4.62 -21.26 6.97
CA TYR A 112 -4.81 -20.88 8.38
C TYR A 112 -5.34 -22.02 9.24
N LEU A 113 -6.53 -22.54 8.92
CA LEU A 113 -7.22 -23.45 9.84
C LEU A 113 -6.46 -24.77 10.02
N SER A 114 -5.82 -25.29 8.97
CA SER A 114 -4.96 -26.48 9.04
C SER A 114 -3.82 -26.33 10.05
N LYS A 115 -3.18 -25.15 10.10
CA LYS A 115 -2.05 -24.84 11.00
C LYS A 115 -2.50 -24.76 12.44
N ALA A 116 -3.62 -24.08 12.69
CA ALA A 116 -4.22 -24.05 14.01
C ALA A 116 -4.65 -25.45 14.50
N SER A 117 -4.99 -26.40 13.60
CA SER A 117 -5.32 -27.79 13.98
C SER A 117 -4.08 -28.59 14.36
N ALA A 118 -2.93 -28.27 13.76
CA ALA A 118 -1.67 -28.93 14.05
C ALA A 118 -1.15 -28.61 15.45
N VAL A 119 -1.32 -27.36 15.92
CA VAL A 119 -0.87 -26.95 17.26
C VAL A 119 -1.65 -27.66 18.37
N THR A 120 -2.98 -27.84 18.21
CA THR A 120 -3.82 -28.55 19.18
C THR A 120 -3.47 -30.04 19.36
N LYS A 121 -2.69 -30.64 18.44
CA LYS A 121 -2.25 -32.04 18.56
C LYS A 121 -1.07 -32.24 19.50
N ASN A 122 -0.28 -31.20 19.77
CA ASN A 122 0.94 -31.30 20.59
C ASN A 122 0.71 -31.04 22.09
N GLY A 123 -0.54 -30.83 22.53
CA GLY A 123 -0.92 -30.41 23.90
C GLY A 123 -1.55 -31.47 24.82
N GLY A 124 -1.61 -32.74 24.41
CA GLY A 124 -1.99 -33.87 25.28
C GLY A 124 -3.48 -34.24 25.38
N SER A 125 -3.71 -35.56 25.39
CA SER A 125 -4.95 -36.31 25.72
C SER A 125 -6.15 -36.25 24.76
N GLY A 126 -6.34 -37.35 24.00
CA GLY A 126 -7.64 -37.96 23.74
C GLY A 126 -8.36 -37.62 22.42
N THR A 127 -8.38 -38.59 21.50
CA THR A 127 -9.21 -38.67 20.26
C THR A 127 -9.15 -37.49 19.29
N ALA A 128 -8.48 -37.71 18.15
CA ALA A 128 -8.38 -36.73 17.07
C ALA A 128 -9.76 -36.38 16.49
N ALA A 129 -10.30 -35.21 16.84
CA ALA A 129 -11.39 -34.62 16.07
C ALA A 129 -10.86 -34.34 14.65
N PRO A 130 -11.53 -34.80 13.58
CA PRO A 130 -11.07 -34.58 12.21
C PRO A 130 -10.96 -33.07 11.94
N ALA A 131 -9.97 -32.67 11.13
CA ALA A 131 -9.82 -31.29 10.67
C ALA A 131 -11.07 -30.87 9.88
N ARG A 132 -12.04 -30.26 10.57
CA ARG A 132 -13.29 -29.82 9.95
C ARG A 132 -13.01 -28.55 9.16
N THR A 133 -13.27 -28.60 7.86
CA THR A 133 -13.26 -27.43 6.99
C THR A 133 -14.28 -26.40 7.49
N ALA A 134 -13.95 -25.11 7.36
CA ALA A 134 -14.93 -24.05 7.62
C ALA A 134 -15.94 -24.02 6.47
N ARG A 135 -17.20 -24.32 6.76
CA ARG A 135 -18.33 -24.26 5.83
C ARG A 135 -19.31 -23.20 6.30
N VAL A 136 -19.56 -22.20 5.48
CA VAL A 136 -20.50 -21.13 5.81
C VAL A 136 -21.93 -21.59 5.52
N VAL A 137 -22.81 -21.45 6.51
CA VAL A 137 -24.22 -21.77 6.40
C VAL A 137 -25.03 -20.50 6.69
N LEU A 138 -25.83 -20.05 5.74
CA LEU A 138 -26.73 -18.90 5.97
C LEU A 138 -27.84 -19.33 6.95
N ALA A 139 -27.82 -18.79 8.17
CA ALA A 139 -28.70 -19.22 9.26
C ALA A 139 -29.98 -18.39 9.38
N GLY A 140 -29.95 -17.11 8.98
CA GLY A 140 -31.10 -16.23 9.06
C GLY A 140 -30.79 -14.81 8.62
N GLN A 141 -31.84 -14.02 8.38
CA GLN A 141 -31.71 -12.60 8.01
C GLN A 141 -32.78 -11.78 8.74
N VAL A 142 -32.40 -10.61 9.25
CA VAL A 142 -33.29 -9.64 9.91
C VAL A 142 -33.08 -8.27 9.27
N SER A 143 -34.15 -7.49 9.10
CA SER A 143 -34.06 -6.10 8.61
C SER A 143 -34.51 -5.12 9.69
N ASP A 144 -33.73 -4.07 9.88
CA ASP A 144 -33.99 -2.91 10.73
C ASP A 144 -33.95 -1.66 9.84
N GLU A 145 -34.97 -1.53 8.98
CA GLU A 145 -35.04 -0.44 8.00
C GLU A 145 -35.24 0.92 8.66
N GLY A 146 -35.85 0.94 9.84
CA GLY A 146 -36.08 2.15 10.65
C GLY A 146 -34.82 2.70 11.30
N CYS A 147 -33.69 1.99 11.22
CA CYS A 147 -32.44 2.36 11.89
C CYS A 147 -32.68 2.59 13.39
N SER A 148 -33.09 1.55 14.12
CA SER A 148 -33.57 1.69 15.51
C SER A 148 -32.59 2.29 16.53
N LEU A 149 -31.30 2.44 16.22
CA LEU A 149 -30.29 3.16 17.01
C LEU A 149 -29.86 4.50 16.38
N GLY A 150 -30.61 4.98 15.38
CA GLY A 150 -30.28 6.16 14.57
C GLY A 150 -29.34 5.86 13.40
N LYS A 151 -29.13 6.85 12.53
CA LYS A 151 -28.25 6.77 11.35
C LYS A 151 -26.79 7.17 11.62
N ARG A 152 -26.44 7.44 12.89
CA ARG A 152 -25.08 7.77 13.32
C ARG A 152 -24.70 6.82 14.45
N LEU A 153 -23.81 5.88 14.16
CA LEU A 153 -23.42 4.81 15.08
C LEU A 153 -21.96 5.00 15.51
N THR A 154 -21.67 4.61 16.75
CA THR A 154 -20.31 4.42 17.27
C THR A 154 -19.90 2.95 17.16
N LEU A 155 -18.60 2.65 17.21
CA LEU A 155 -18.13 1.26 17.18
C LEU A 155 -18.69 0.44 18.35
N SER A 156 -18.88 1.08 19.50
CA SER A 156 -19.42 0.45 20.71
C SER A 156 -20.87 -0.05 20.56
N GLN A 157 -21.62 0.45 19.58
CA GLN A 157 -23.00 0.03 19.31
C GLN A 157 -23.09 -1.19 18.38
N LEU A 158 -22.01 -1.55 17.67
CA LEU A 158 -22.01 -2.68 16.74
C LEU A 158 -22.30 -4.04 17.40
N PRO A 159 -21.78 -4.37 18.60
CA PRO A 159 -22.14 -5.61 19.29
C PRO A 159 -23.63 -5.73 19.60
N ALA A 160 -24.30 -4.62 19.93
CA ALA A 160 -25.74 -4.61 20.18
C ALA A 160 -26.55 -4.88 18.90
N LEU A 161 -26.12 -4.31 17.77
CA LEU A 161 -26.69 -4.61 16.45
C LEU A 161 -26.44 -6.06 16.04
N ALA A 162 -25.23 -6.57 16.23
CA ALA A 162 -24.91 -7.98 16.00
C ALA A 162 -25.83 -8.93 16.79
N GLY A 163 -26.15 -8.58 18.04
CA GLY A 163 -27.12 -9.32 18.87
C GLY A 163 -28.52 -9.41 18.26
N LYS A 164 -28.98 -8.39 17.52
CA LYS A 164 -30.29 -8.41 16.84
C LYS A 164 -30.36 -9.42 15.70
N ALA A 165 -29.21 -9.78 15.10
CA ALA A 165 -29.15 -10.86 14.12
C ALA A 165 -29.36 -12.25 14.74
N ARG A 166 -29.37 -12.36 16.08
CA ARG A 166 -29.50 -13.60 16.84
C ARG A 166 -28.55 -14.69 16.33
N PRO A 167 -27.22 -14.44 16.31
CA PRO A 167 -26.26 -15.42 15.83
C PRO A 167 -26.31 -16.68 16.69
N ALA A 168 -26.23 -17.85 16.06
CA ALA A 168 -26.09 -19.10 16.78
C ALA A 168 -24.72 -19.17 17.49
N ARG A 169 -24.62 -20.03 18.51
CA ARG A 169 -23.36 -20.25 19.24
C ARG A 169 -22.26 -20.73 18.29
N GLY A 170 -21.10 -20.08 18.32
CA GLY A 170 -20.00 -20.36 17.38
C GLY A 170 -20.22 -19.85 15.95
N GLY A 171 -21.29 -19.08 15.73
CA GLY A 171 -21.59 -18.42 14.46
C GLY A 171 -21.03 -17.00 14.34
N VAL A 172 -21.37 -16.36 13.21
CA VAL A 172 -21.03 -14.98 12.90
C VAL A 172 -22.30 -14.16 12.65
N ALA A 173 -22.45 -13.03 13.33
CA ALA A 173 -23.44 -12.01 12.93
C ALA A 173 -22.82 -11.07 11.89
N LEU A 174 -23.38 -11.03 10.67
CA LEU A 174 -23.00 -10.09 9.62
C LEU A 174 -23.93 -8.86 9.67
N VAL A 175 -23.41 -7.73 10.14
CA VAL A 175 -24.13 -6.44 10.21
C VAL A 175 -23.79 -5.61 8.98
N LEU A 176 -24.79 -5.25 8.19
CA LEU A 176 -24.63 -4.41 7.01
C LEU A 176 -25.38 -3.10 7.20
N THR A 177 -24.67 -1.97 7.10
CA THR A 177 -25.29 -0.64 7.22
C THR A 177 -25.50 -0.02 5.85
N ALA A 178 -26.69 0.53 5.62
CA ALA A 178 -27.06 1.18 4.36
C ALA A 178 -26.18 2.41 4.07
N GLN A 179 -26.19 2.87 2.81
CA GLN A 179 -25.29 3.92 2.32
C GLN A 179 -25.44 5.26 3.06
N ASP A 180 -26.61 5.53 3.64
CA ASP A 180 -26.97 6.73 4.37
C ASP A 180 -26.79 6.61 5.90
N VAL A 181 -26.16 5.53 6.38
CA VAL A 181 -25.82 5.31 7.79
C VAL A 181 -24.34 5.57 8.01
N ALA A 182 -24.03 6.56 8.85
CA ALA A 182 -22.67 6.88 9.26
C ALA A 182 -22.27 6.01 10.47
N VAL A 183 -21.08 5.41 10.40
CA VAL A 183 -20.48 4.67 11.51
C VAL A 183 -19.10 5.26 11.81
N GLU A 184 -18.77 5.41 13.09
CA GLU A 184 -17.47 5.90 13.54
C GLU A 184 -16.30 5.17 12.85
N GLY A 185 -15.41 5.97 12.25
CA GLY A 185 -14.22 5.49 11.56
C GLY A 185 -14.45 4.91 10.15
N PHE A 186 -15.71 4.68 9.74
CA PHE A 186 -16.06 4.34 8.36
C PHE A 186 -15.52 5.42 7.42
N CYS A 187 -14.98 5.04 6.25
CA CYS A 187 -14.48 5.98 5.25
C CYS A 187 -13.27 6.85 5.65
N ALA A 188 -12.69 6.63 6.82
CA ALA A 188 -11.49 7.33 7.28
C ALA A 188 -10.37 6.35 7.65
N SER A 189 -10.72 5.28 8.36
CA SER A 189 -9.76 4.29 8.87
C SER A 189 -10.10 2.85 8.48
N ARG A 190 -11.33 2.60 8.01
CA ARG A 190 -11.84 1.26 7.76
C ARG A 190 -13.07 1.26 6.85
N CYS A 191 -13.28 0.13 6.18
CA CYS A 191 -14.49 -0.18 5.41
C CYS A 191 -15.40 -1.20 6.11
N GLY A 192 -14.88 -1.80 7.19
CA GLY A 192 -15.58 -2.77 8.02
C GLY A 192 -14.79 -3.03 9.30
N HIS A 193 -15.36 -3.85 10.16
CA HIS A 193 -14.75 -4.27 11.43
C HIS A 193 -15.32 -5.63 11.82
N HIS A 194 -14.49 -6.54 12.30
CA HIS A 194 -14.99 -7.75 12.96
C HIS A 194 -14.52 -7.78 14.41
N GLY A 195 -15.25 -8.52 15.23
CA GLY A 195 -14.99 -8.68 16.66
C GLY A 195 -15.85 -9.79 17.25
N SER A 196 -16.00 -9.79 18.57
CA SER A 196 -16.82 -10.78 19.27
C SER A 196 -17.78 -10.13 20.25
N SER A 197 -18.92 -10.79 20.45
CA SER A 197 -19.91 -10.44 21.47
C SER A 197 -20.37 -11.73 22.13
N GLY A 198 -20.02 -11.89 23.41
CA GLY A 198 -20.24 -13.14 24.14
C GLY A 198 -19.47 -14.31 23.50
N ARG A 199 -20.20 -15.33 23.03
CA ARG A 199 -19.63 -16.55 22.41
C ARG A 199 -19.81 -16.61 20.88
N ALA A 200 -20.15 -15.48 20.26
CA ALA A 200 -20.29 -15.37 18.81
C ALA A 200 -19.34 -14.28 18.28
N ALA A 201 -18.87 -14.47 17.06
CA ALA A 201 -18.18 -13.42 16.33
C ALA A 201 -19.22 -12.51 15.62
N TYR A 202 -18.80 -11.30 15.27
CA TYR A 202 -19.57 -10.45 14.37
C TYR A 202 -18.64 -9.78 13.37
N ALA A 203 -19.18 -9.46 12.20
CA ALA A 203 -18.55 -8.65 11.18
C ALA A 203 -19.51 -7.53 10.80
N TRP A 204 -19.05 -6.30 10.79
CA TRP A 204 -19.76 -5.14 10.28
C TRP A 204 -19.09 -4.62 9.01
N VAL A 205 -19.90 -4.25 8.02
CA VAL A 205 -19.46 -3.56 6.80
C VAL A 205 -20.47 -2.47 6.45
N GLY A 206 -19.98 -1.27 6.12
CA GLY A 206 -20.80 -0.18 5.62
C GLY A 206 -20.87 -0.15 4.10
N ASN A 207 -22.01 0.26 3.55
CA ASN A 207 -22.13 0.54 2.12
C ASN A 207 -21.47 1.90 1.80
N PRO A 208 -20.41 1.93 0.98
CA PRO A 208 -19.62 3.14 0.77
C PRO A 208 -20.19 4.10 -0.27
N ALA A 209 -21.26 3.73 -1.00
CA ALA A 209 -21.77 4.45 -2.17
C ALA A 209 -21.90 5.97 -1.97
N ALA A 210 -22.45 6.41 -0.84
CA ALA A 210 -22.71 7.82 -0.59
C ALA A 210 -21.59 8.55 0.19
N GLN A 211 -20.73 7.82 0.91
CA GLN A 211 -19.79 8.41 1.87
C GLN A 211 -18.34 8.37 1.38
N CYS A 212 -17.91 7.28 0.75
CA CYS A 212 -16.53 7.11 0.30
C CYS A 212 -16.36 6.04 -0.78
N PRO A 213 -17.06 6.16 -1.92
CA PRO A 213 -16.95 5.16 -2.97
C PRO A 213 -15.48 5.05 -3.47
N GLY A 214 -14.75 6.16 -3.52
CA GLY A 214 -13.32 6.17 -3.86
C GLY A 214 -12.35 5.60 -2.82
N GLN A 215 -12.81 5.10 -1.67
CA GLN A 215 -11.94 4.37 -0.74
C GLN A 215 -12.39 2.92 -0.63
N CYS A 216 -13.64 2.73 -0.23
CA CYS A 216 -14.18 1.42 0.13
C CYS A 216 -14.88 0.70 -1.03
N ALA A 217 -15.05 1.35 -2.18
CA ALA A 217 -15.44 0.71 -3.43
C ALA A 217 -14.35 0.70 -4.50
N TRP A 218 -13.09 1.05 -4.15
CA TRP A 218 -11.98 0.81 -5.04
C TRP A 218 -11.80 -0.71 -5.28
N PRO A 219 -11.69 -1.20 -6.53
CA PRO A 219 -11.36 -0.45 -7.76
C PRO A 219 -12.54 -0.09 -8.67
N PHE A 220 -13.79 -0.22 -8.20
CA PHE A 220 -15.01 0.09 -8.97
C PHE A 220 -15.41 1.56 -8.96
N HIS A 221 -14.72 2.37 -8.17
CA HIS A 221 -14.81 3.81 -8.19
C HIS A 221 -13.41 4.42 -8.18
N GLN A 222 -13.30 5.62 -8.73
CA GLN A 222 -12.06 6.36 -8.80
C GLN A 222 -11.55 6.59 -7.38
N PRO A 223 -10.28 6.24 -7.09
CA PRO A 223 -9.78 6.34 -5.73
C PRO A 223 -9.66 7.80 -5.29
N ALA A 224 -9.99 8.09 -4.04
CA ALA A 224 -9.92 9.45 -3.49
C ALA A 224 -8.48 10.03 -3.50
N TYR A 225 -7.47 9.16 -3.48
CA TYR A 225 -6.06 9.49 -3.49
C TYR A 225 -5.24 8.37 -4.17
N GLY A 226 -4.01 8.65 -4.59
CA GLY A 226 -3.15 7.67 -5.28
C GLY A 226 -3.39 7.61 -6.78
N PRO A 227 -2.88 6.58 -7.49
CA PRO A 227 -2.94 6.54 -8.95
C PRO A 227 -4.39 6.49 -9.45
N GLN A 228 -4.70 7.44 -10.33
CA GLN A 228 -6.04 7.68 -10.85
C GLN A 228 -6.33 6.83 -12.09
N ALA A 229 -6.07 5.52 -11.99
CA ALA A 229 -6.43 4.58 -13.06
C ALA A 229 -7.96 4.54 -13.22
N PRO A 230 -8.49 4.36 -14.44
CA PRO A 230 -9.93 4.27 -14.63
C PRO A 230 -10.57 3.18 -13.77
N SER A 231 -11.73 3.51 -13.21
CA SER A 231 -12.54 2.58 -12.42
C SER A 231 -12.86 1.34 -13.24
N LEU A 232 -12.77 0.17 -12.59
CA LEU A 232 -13.24 -1.06 -13.16
C LEU A 232 -14.76 -1.11 -13.15
N VAL A 233 -15.33 -1.87 -14.10
CA VAL A 233 -16.79 -2.06 -14.12
C VAL A 233 -17.19 -3.04 -13.01
N PRO A 234 -18.14 -2.65 -12.12
CA PRO A 234 -18.61 -3.49 -11.01
C PRO A 234 -19.35 -4.74 -11.51
N PRO A 235 -19.03 -5.94 -11.00
CA PRO A 235 -19.58 -7.19 -11.53
C PRO A 235 -21.06 -7.45 -11.25
N ASN A 236 -21.66 -6.75 -10.30
CA ASN A 236 -23.08 -6.84 -9.98
C ASN A 236 -23.86 -5.55 -10.30
N GLY A 237 -23.21 -4.58 -10.95
CA GLY A 237 -23.83 -3.34 -11.42
C GLY A 237 -24.09 -2.30 -10.32
N ASP A 238 -23.62 -2.52 -9.09
CA ASP A 238 -23.78 -1.59 -7.97
C ASP A 238 -22.40 -1.34 -7.35
N VAL A 239 -21.83 -0.16 -7.63
CA VAL A 239 -20.49 0.23 -7.14
C VAL A 239 -20.37 0.11 -5.62
N GLY A 240 -21.39 0.55 -4.89
CA GLY A 240 -21.40 0.51 -3.42
C GLY A 240 -21.40 -0.92 -2.91
N MET A 241 -22.31 -1.75 -3.42
CA MET A 241 -22.39 -3.14 -2.98
C MET A 241 -21.20 -3.98 -3.44
N ASP A 242 -20.73 -3.83 -4.68
CA ASP A 242 -19.55 -4.54 -5.16
C ASP A 242 -18.29 -4.16 -4.37
N GLY A 243 -18.16 -2.88 -3.96
CA GLY A 243 -17.17 -2.43 -3.00
C GLY A 243 -17.33 -3.04 -1.61
N ALA A 244 -18.55 -2.98 -1.06
CA ALA A 244 -18.87 -3.57 0.23
C ALA A 244 -18.57 -5.08 0.26
N MET A 245 -18.78 -5.81 -0.84
CA MET A 245 -18.50 -7.25 -0.91
C MET A 245 -17.02 -7.59 -0.77
N ILE A 246 -16.10 -6.73 -1.22
CA ILE A 246 -14.66 -6.89 -0.95
C ILE A 246 -14.42 -6.87 0.57
N SER A 247 -15.06 -5.92 1.25
CA SER A 247 -14.95 -5.76 2.71
C SER A 247 -15.64 -6.90 3.46
N VAL A 248 -16.79 -7.38 3.00
CA VAL A 248 -17.48 -8.56 3.57
C VAL A 248 -16.59 -9.78 3.49
N ALA A 249 -15.96 -10.04 2.35
CA ALA A 249 -15.01 -11.14 2.19
C ALA A 249 -13.85 -11.02 3.18
N ALA A 250 -13.23 -9.84 3.28
CA ALA A 250 -12.13 -9.59 4.20
C ALA A 250 -12.52 -9.77 5.68
N MET A 251 -13.67 -9.22 6.09
CA MET A 251 -14.13 -9.29 7.49
C MET A 251 -14.60 -10.68 7.88
N LEU A 252 -15.20 -11.45 6.97
CA LEU A 252 -15.53 -12.85 7.23
C LEU A 252 -14.27 -13.73 7.35
N ALA A 253 -13.25 -13.48 6.52
CA ALA A 253 -11.97 -14.15 6.67
C ALA A 253 -11.36 -13.85 8.05
N GLY A 254 -11.31 -12.57 8.45
CA GLY A 254 -10.86 -12.13 9.78
C GLY A 254 -11.65 -12.76 10.92
N ALA A 255 -12.99 -12.73 10.87
CA ALA A 255 -13.86 -13.32 11.88
C ALA A 255 -13.68 -14.84 12.02
N VAL A 256 -13.28 -15.54 10.96
CA VAL A 256 -13.05 -16.99 11.01
C VAL A 256 -11.64 -17.33 11.51
N THR A 257 -10.63 -16.56 11.09
CA THR A 257 -9.23 -16.82 11.47
C THR A 257 -8.79 -16.13 12.76
N ASN A 258 -9.52 -15.11 13.22
CA ASN A 258 -9.22 -14.33 14.41
C ASN A 258 -10.49 -13.84 15.16
N PRO A 259 -11.51 -14.69 15.41
CA PRO A 259 -12.80 -14.29 15.97
C PRO A 259 -12.73 -13.50 17.28
N PHE A 260 -11.74 -13.78 18.14
CA PHE A 260 -11.61 -13.19 19.48
C PHE A 260 -10.30 -12.38 19.65
N GLY A 261 -9.64 -12.06 18.53
CA GLY A 261 -8.43 -11.24 18.52
C GLY A 261 -7.16 -11.97 18.98
N ASP A 262 -7.17 -13.29 19.19
CA ASP A 262 -6.01 -14.10 19.61
C ASP A 262 -5.68 -15.25 18.65
N GLY A 263 -6.31 -15.30 17.48
CA GLY A 263 -6.06 -16.29 16.43
C GLY A 263 -4.87 -15.90 15.56
N PHE A 264 -5.14 -15.55 14.30
CA PHE A 264 -4.11 -15.20 13.32
C PHE A 264 -4.01 -13.70 13.09
N TYR A 265 -2.89 -13.09 13.49
CA TYR A 265 -2.64 -11.67 13.26
C TYR A 265 -1.17 -11.25 13.35
N GLN A 266 -0.88 -10.05 12.88
CA GLN A 266 0.38 -9.32 13.05
C GLN A 266 0.11 -7.91 13.60
N GLY A 267 1.03 -7.40 14.42
CA GLY A 267 0.96 -6.06 14.97
C GLY A 267 0.18 -5.99 16.28
N ASP A 268 -0.33 -4.81 16.61
CA ASP A 268 -1.11 -4.58 17.82
C ASP A 268 -2.45 -5.34 17.74
N ARG A 269 -2.84 -6.01 18.84
CA ARG A 269 -4.12 -6.72 18.95
C ARG A 269 -5.33 -5.80 18.77
N ALA A 270 -5.21 -4.51 19.07
CA ALA A 270 -6.25 -3.51 18.89
C ALA A 270 -6.35 -2.98 17.44
N ALA A 271 -5.32 -3.20 16.61
CA ALA A 271 -5.29 -2.82 15.20
C ALA A 271 -4.48 -3.82 14.33
N PRO A 272 -4.91 -5.10 14.28
CA PRO A 272 -4.12 -6.15 13.66
C PRO A 272 -4.16 -6.09 12.13
N LEU A 273 -3.03 -6.47 11.50
CA LEU A 273 -3.04 -7.00 10.14
C LEU A 273 -3.38 -8.50 10.21
N GLU A 274 -4.33 -8.91 9.39
CA GLU A 274 -4.92 -10.25 9.40
C GLU A 274 -4.99 -10.83 7.98
N ALA A 275 -5.65 -11.98 7.84
CA ALA A 275 -5.56 -12.82 6.65
C ALA A 275 -5.76 -12.07 5.32
N ALA A 276 -6.77 -11.21 5.25
CA ALA A 276 -7.05 -10.40 4.07
C ALA A 276 -6.51 -8.96 4.19
N THR A 277 -6.52 -8.36 5.38
CA THR A 277 -6.10 -6.95 5.58
C THR A 277 -4.59 -6.75 5.40
N ALA A 278 -3.79 -7.80 5.64
CA ALA A 278 -2.36 -7.81 5.29
C ALA A 278 -2.12 -7.72 3.76
N CYS A 279 -3.14 -7.97 2.94
CA CYS A 279 -3.09 -7.97 1.48
C CYS A 279 -4.02 -6.93 0.85
N ALA A 280 -4.27 -5.82 1.55
CA ALA A 280 -5.14 -4.75 1.09
C ALA A 280 -4.78 -4.30 -0.35
N GLY A 281 -5.80 -4.22 -1.20
CA GLY A 281 -5.69 -3.78 -2.59
C GLY A 281 -5.07 -4.79 -3.58
N VAL A 282 -4.71 -5.99 -3.13
CA VAL A 282 -4.20 -7.07 -4.00
C VAL A 282 -5.36 -7.98 -4.39
N TYR A 283 -5.79 -7.96 -5.65
CA TYR A 283 -6.90 -8.81 -6.13
C TYR A 283 -6.50 -9.77 -7.26
N GLY A 284 -5.48 -9.44 -8.04
CA GLY A 284 -4.96 -10.25 -9.14
C GLY A 284 -3.43 -10.29 -9.19
N ALA A 285 -2.89 -11.19 -10.00
CA ALA A 285 -1.45 -11.31 -10.18
C ALA A 285 -0.85 -10.00 -10.69
N GLY A 286 0.27 -9.58 -10.11
CA GLY A 286 0.94 -8.32 -10.45
C GLY A 286 0.23 -7.06 -9.96
N ALA A 287 -0.69 -7.17 -8.99
CA ALA A 287 -1.31 -5.99 -8.37
C ALA A 287 -0.27 -5.05 -7.74
N TYR A 288 -0.57 -3.76 -7.77
CA TYR A 288 0.22 -2.71 -7.15
C TYR A 288 -0.66 -1.50 -6.79
N PRO A 289 -0.20 -0.50 -6.00
CA PRO A 289 -1.00 0.68 -5.72
C PRO A 289 -1.58 1.31 -6.99
N GLY A 290 -2.91 1.40 -7.09
CA GLY A 290 -3.62 1.90 -8.28
C GLY A 290 -3.92 0.87 -9.37
N TYR A 291 -3.42 -0.36 -9.27
CA TYR A 291 -3.74 -1.47 -10.17
C TYR A 291 -4.17 -2.71 -9.38
N ALA A 292 -5.43 -3.11 -9.56
CA ALA A 292 -6.04 -4.25 -8.88
C ALA A 292 -5.37 -5.60 -9.17
N GLY A 293 -4.46 -5.65 -10.16
CA GLY A 293 -3.87 -6.88 -10.67
C GLY A 293 -4.56 -7.34 -11.93
N ARG A 294 -4.04 -8.42 -12.53
CA ARG A 294 -4.65 -9.02 -13.71
C ARG A 294 -5.92 -9.78 -13.32
N LEU A 295 -7.06 -9.19 -13.67
CA LEU A 295 -8.41 -9.72 -13.39
C LEU A 295 -9.03 -10.37 -14.63
N LEU A 296 -10.11 -11.12 -14.41
CA LEU A 296 -11.00 -11.55 -15.48
C LEU A 296 -11.91 -10.39 -15.85
N VAL A 297 -12.23 -10.28 -17.14
CA VAL A 297 -13.18 -9.31 -17.68
C VAL A 297 -14.33 -10.06 -18.30
N ASP A 298 -15.55 -9.63 -18.02
CA ASP A 298 -16.73 -10.18 -18.66
C ASP A 298 -16.88 -9.60 -20.07
N GLY A 299 -17.03 -10.46 -21.08
CA GLY A 299 -17.12 -10.02 -22.47
C GLY A 299 -18.40 -9.25 -22.81
N ALA A 300 -19.50 -9.48 -22.08
CA ALA A 300 -20.77 -8.81 -22.34
C ALA A 300 -20.91 -7.49 -21.58
N THR A 301 -20.46 -7.45 -20.32
CA THR A 301 -20.66 -6.26 -19.47
C THR A 301 -19.39 -5.42 -19.26
N GLY A 302 -18.22 -5.94 -19.61
CA GLY A 302 -16.93 -5.32 -19.25
C GLY A 302 -16.57 -5.44 -17.77
N ALA A 303 -17.40 -6.12 -16.96
CA ALA A 303 -17.19 -6.28 -15.52
C ALA A 303 -15.86 -6.94 -15.18
N SER A 304 -15.13 -6.39 -14.22
CA SER A 304 -13.89 -7.00 -13.72
C SER A 304 -14.13 -7.81 -12.45
N TYR A 305 -13.59 -9.02 -12.40
CA TYR A 305 -13.78 -9.95 -11.28
C TYR A 305 -12.62 -10.94 -11.19
N ASN A 306 -12.51 -11.65 -10.07
CA ASN A 306 -11.57 -12.77 -9.94
C ASN A 306 -12.22 -14.07 -9.44
N ALA A 307 -13.51 -14.05 -9.11
CA ALA A 307 -14.23 -15.22 -8.64
C ALA A 307 -15.66 -15.29 -9.19
N ARG A 308 -16.09 -16.49 -9.57
CA ARG A 308 -17.48 -16.81 -9.91
C ARG A 308 -18.19 -17.41 -8.70
N GLY A 309 -19.43 -17.00 -8.48
CA GLY A 309 -20.29 -17.48 -7.41
C GLY A 309 -21.57 -18.14 -7.92
N ALA A 310 -22.44 -18.49 -6.97
CA ALA A 310 -23.77 -19.01 -7.18
C ALA A 310 -24.62 -18.06 -8.03
N ARG A 311 -25.61 -18.63 -8.73
CA ARG A 311 -26.58 -17.89 -9.56
C ARG A 311 -25.93 -16.96 -10.59
N GLY A 312 -24.75 -17.34 -11.09
CA GLY A 312 -24.02 -16.59 -12.12
C GLY A 312 -23.34 -15.30 -11.64
N ARG A 313 -23.38 -15.02 -10.33
CA ARG A 313 -22.76 -13.85 -9.72
C ARG A 313 -21.24 -13.88 -9.89
N LYS A 314 -20.64 -12.70 -9.95
CA LYS A 314 -19.19 -12.51 -10.04
C LYS A 314 -18.77 -11.59 -8.90
N PHE A 315 -17.58 -11.83 -8.37
CA PHE A 315 -17.06 -11.11 -7.21
C PHE A 315 -15.58 -10.79 -7.40
N LEU A 316 -15.16 -9.70 -6.77
CA LEU A 316 -13.76 -9.37 -6.56
C LEU A 316 -13.41 -9.67 -5.11
N LEU A 317 -12.50 -10.63 -4.91
CA LEU A 317 -12.09 -11.10 -3.60
C LEU A 317 -10.64 -10.68 -3.30
N PRO A 318 -10.32 -10.28 -2.07
CA PRO A 318 -8.96 -9.91 -1.69
C PRO A 318 -8.04 -11.13 -1.75
N ALA A 319 -6.76 -10.90 -2.04
CA ALA A 319 -5.74 -11.90 -1.79
C ALA A 319 -5.67 -12.22 -0.29
N LEU A 320 -5.25 -13.44 0.03
CA LEU A 320 -4.99 -13.85 1.40
C LEU A 320 -3.49 -13.93 1.61
N PHE A 321 -3.00 -13.44 2.75
CA PHE A 321 -1.61 -13.63 3.12
C PHE A 321 -1.31 -15.13 3.25
N ASP A 322 -0.16 -15.57 2.78
CA ASP A 322 0.29 -16.93 2.92
C ASP A 322 1.44 -16.95 3.93
N PRO A 323 1.20 -17.45 5.16
CA PRO A 323 2.24 -17.46 6.19
C PRO A 323 3.46 -18.32 5.84
N ASP A 324 3.34 -19.27 4.91
CA ASP A 324 4.48 -20.14 4.53
C ASP A 324 5.40 -19.43 3.52
N THR A 325 4.83 -18.60 2.64
CA THR A 325 5.59 -17.90 1.60
C THR A 325 5.84 -16.42 1.91
N SER A 326 5.25 -15.90 3.00
CA SER A 326 5.35 -14.50 3.40
C SER A 326 4.88 -13.52 2.30
N ALA A 327 3.87 -13.93 1.54
CA ALA A 327 3.39 -13.22 0.36
C ALA A 327 1.86 -13.27 0.23
N CYS A 328 1.29 -12.32 -0.50
CA CYS A 328 -0.13 -12.32 -0.82
C CYS A 328 -0.45 -13.32 -1.94
N SER A 329 -1.36 -14.24 -1.66
CA SER A 329 -1.80 -15.29 -2.57
C SER A 329 -3.13 -14.92 -3.21
N THR A 330 -3.11 -14.70 -4.52
CA THR A 330 -4.31 -14.45 -5.34
C THR A 330 -4.88 -15.76 -5.86
N LEU A 331 -6.19 -15.80 -6.15
CA LEU A 331 -6.81 -16.91 -6.89
C LEU A 331 -6.06 -17.17 -8.21
N ARG A 332 -5.45 -18.36 -8.36
CA ARG A 332 -4.78 -18.76 -9.60
C ARG A 332 -5.80 -19.32 -10.58
N LYS A 333 -5.66 -18.99 -11.87
CA LYS A 333 -6.31 -19.73 -12.95
C LYS A 333 -5.62 -21.09 -13.03
N THR A 334 -6.33 -22.19 -12.77
CA THR A 334 -5.79 -23.52 -13.13
C THR A 334 -5.53 -23.50 -14.63
N PRO A 335 -4.30 -23.80 -15.10
CA PRO A 335 -4.09 -23.99 -16.53
C PRO A 335 -4.98 -25.16 -16.96
N ALA A 336 -5.80 -24.96 -17.98
CA ALA A 336 -6.46 -26.06 -18.65
C ALA A 336 -5.35 -26.99 -19.13
N LEU A 337 -5.34 -28.24 -18.65
CA LEU A 337 -4.44 -29.27 -19.15
C LEU A 337 -4.67 -29.36 -20.66
N LEU A 338 -3.73 -28.86 -21.46
CA LEU A 338 -3.74 -29.06 -22.90
C LEU A 338 -3.60 -30.57 -23.13
N SER A 339 -4.55 -31.11 -23.89
CA SER A 339 -4.65 -32.52 -24.22
C SER A 339 -3.32 -33.04 -24.80
N PRO A 340 -2.82 -34.22 -24.40
CA PRO A 340 -1.49 -34.72 -24.78
C PRO A 340 -1.28 -34.88 -26.29
N LEU A 341 -2.35 -34.86 -27.09
CA LEU A 341 -2.30 -34.92 -28.56
C LEU A 341 -1.74 -33.64 -29.23
N ILE A 342 -1.80 -32.47 -28.58
CA ILE A 342 -1.32 -31.20 -29.18
C ILE A 342 0.19 -31.02 -29.00
N THR A 343 0.79 -31.68 -28.00
CA THR A 343 2.24 -31.66 -27.73
C THR A 343 3.07 -32.39 -28.79
N CYS A 344 2.51 -33.39 -29.48
CA CYS A 344 3.22 -34.13 -30.53
C CYS A 344 3.27 -33.39 -31.87
N THR A 345 2.30 -32.54 -32.19
CA THR A 345 2.28 -31.79 -33.46
C THR A 345 3.17 -30.55 -33.43
N LEU A 346 3.35 -29.91 -32.28
CA LEU A 346 4.26 -28.77 -32.13
C LEU A 346 5.75 -29.16 -32.17
N LEU A 347 6.09 -30.40 -31.77
CA LEU A 347 7.47 -30.89 -31.83
C LEU A 347 7.91 -31.24 -33.27
N ALA A 348 6.97 -31.60 -34.14
CA ALA A 348 7.24 -31.94 -35.54
C ALA A 348 7.49 -30.71 -36.43
N VAL A 349 6.88 -29.55 -36.10
CA VAL A 349 7.04 -28.31 -36.87
C VAL A 349 8.35 -27.57 -36.52
N LEU A 350 8.95 -27.86 -35.37
CA LEU A 350 10.23 -27.25 -34.94
C LEU A 350 11.48 -27.91 -35.56
N LEU A 351 11.33 -28.99 -36.33
CA LEU A 351 12.45 -29.69 -36.98
C LEU A 351 12.61 -29.40 -38.48
N LEU A 352 11.73 -28.58 -39.08
CA LEU A 352 11.82 -28.20 -40.50
C LEU A 352 11.43 -26.73 -40.68
N GLY A 353 12.39 -25.82 -40.49
CA GLY A 353 12.18 -24.40 -40.81
C GLY A 353 13.31 -23.50 -40.35
N GLU A 354 14.38 -23.42 -41.14
CA GLU A 354 15.35 -22.33 -41.01
C GLU A 354 14.77 -21.03 -41.59
N ALA A 355 14.49 -20.06 -40.73
CA ALA A 355 14.52 -18.64 -41.08
C ALA A 355 14.77 -17.82 -39.80
N PRO A 356 15.73 -16.87 -39.78
CA PRO A 356 15.95 -16.02 -38.63
C PRO A 356 14.83 -14.97 -38.53
N PRO A 357 14.20 -14.76 -37.36
CA PRO A 357 13.30 -13.64 -37.18
C PRO A 357 14.11 -12.34 -37.10
N ARG A 358 13.90 -11.45 -38.07
CA ARG A 358 14.23 -10.03 -37.95
C ARG A 358 13.48 -9.48 -36.73
N CYS A 359 14.21 -9.08 -35.69
CA CYS A 359 13.66 -8.31 -34.59
C CYS A 359 13.19 -6.94 -35.10
N ALA A 360 11.91 -6.83 -35.43
CA ALA A 360 11.23 -5.54 -35.44
C ALA A 360 10.93 -5.20 -33.97
N ALA A 361 11.63 -4.21 -33.43
CA ALA A 361 11.30 -3.60 -32.16
C ALA A 361 9.88 -3.01 -32.26
N LEU A 362 8.90 -3.75 -31.75
CA LEU A 362 7.58 -3.21 -31.47
C LEU A 362 7.73 -2.22 -30.33
N ASN A 363 7.86 -0.94 -30.69
CA ASN A 363 7.68 0.17 -29.77
C ASN A 363 6.30 -0.01 -29.12
N PRO A 364 6.19 -0.24 -27.79
CA PRO A 364 4.90 -0.21 -27.14
C PRO A 364 4.40 1.22 -27.23
N ARG A 365 3.49 1.49 -28.19
CA ARG A 365 2.71 2.71 -28.20
C ARG A 365 2.04 2.80 -26.84
N MET A 366 2.44 3.80 -26.05
CA MET A 366 1.71 4.20 -24.85
C MET A 366 0.27 4.46 -25.27
N LEU A 367 -0.63 3.56 -24.89
CA LEU A 367 -2.05 3.83 -24.88
C LEU A 367 -2.28 4.79 -23.71
N PHE A 368 -2.08 6.08 -23.97
CA PHE A 368 -2.56 7.15 -23.11
C PHE A 368 -4.09 7.08 -23.09
N LEU A 369 -4.59 6.47 -22.02
CA LEU A 369 -6.01 6.30 -21.71
C LEU A 369 -6.46 7.53 -20.90
N VAL A 370 -7.48 8.23 -21.40
CA VAL A 370 -8.34 9.23 -20.72
C VAL A 370 -7.63 10.20 -19.77
N LYS A 371 -7.60 11.48 -20.16
CA LYS A 371 -7.09 12.59 -19.34
C LYS A 371 -7.78 12.54 -17.96
N PRO A 372 -7.07 12.24 -16.85
CA PRO A 372 -7.67 12.27 -15.53
C PRO A 372 -8.20 13.68 -15.26
N ASP A 373 -9.21 13.81 -14.41
CA ASP A 373 -9.54 15.13 -13.87
C ASP A 373 -8.24 15.72 -13.30
N PRO A 374 -7.85 16.93 -13.74
CA PRO A 374 -6.60 17.51 -13.30
C PRO A 374 -6.64 17.59 -11.78
N ILE A 375 -5.59 17.09 -11.13
CA ILE A 375 -5.32 17.50 -9.75
C ILE A 375 -5.31 19.04 -9.79
N VAL A 376 -6.07 19.69 -8.93
CA VAL A 376 -6.09 21.15 -8.80
C VAL A 376 -6.11 21.42 -7.32
N LEU A 377 -4.93 21.74 -6.77
CA LEU A 377 -4.85 22.26 -5.41
C LEU A 377 -5.50 23.64 -5.38
N GLN A 378 -6.69 23.71 -4.80
CA GLN A 378 -7.42 24.96 -4.66
C GLN A 378 -6.84 25.77 -3.49
N ASP A 379 -6.74 27.09 -3.66
CA ASP A 379 -6.43 28.02 -2.57
C ASP A 379 -7.74 28.35 -1.84
N HIS A 380 -7.85 27.92 -0.58
CA HIS A 380 -9.03 28.15 0.26
C HIS A 380 -8.95 29.48 1.02
N GLY A 381 -7.97 30.35 0.69
CA GLY A 381 -7.88 31.73 1.18
C GLY A 381 -7.28 31.89 2.57
N GLY A 382 -6.89 30.80 3.23
CA GLY A 382 -6.29 30.77 4.56
C GLY A 382 -4.88 31.32 4.64
N ALA A 383 -4.26 31.23 5.81
CA ALA A 383 -2.92 31.78 5.99
C ALA A 383 -1.85 30.79 5.50
N LEU A 384 -0.88 31.28 4.72
CA LEU A 384 0.35 30.56 4.35
C LEU A 384 1.53 31.05 5.18
N LEU A 385 2.59 30.24 5.27
CA LEU A 385 3.85 30.67 5.87
C LEU A 385 4.76 31.23 4.77
N THR A 386 5.05 32.52 4.83
CA THR A 386 5.83 33.23 3.81
C THR A 386 6.91 34.12 4.44
N GLY A 387 7.88 34.56 3.63
CA GLY A 387 8.99 35.37 4.11
C GLY A 387 10.01 34.56 4.92
N ASN A 388 10.68 35.19 5.89
CA ASN A 388 11.69 34.49 6.69
C ASN A 388 11.03 33.47 7.63
N LEU A 389 11.47 32.21 7.55
CA LEU A 389 10.92 31.12 8.35
C LEU A 389 12.03 30.42 9.13
N THR A 390 11.86 30.26 10.43
CA THR A 390 12.78 29.48 11.27
C THR A 390 12.27 28.03 11.38
N VAL A 391 13.11 27.05 11.09
CA VAL A 391 12.79 25.63 11.27
C VAL A 391 13.59 25.09 12.45
N ASN A 392 12.90 24.86 13.57
CA ASN A 392 13.49 24.21 14.74
C ASN A 392 13.42 22.69 14.58
N LEU A 393 14.43 21.97 15.06
CA LEU A 393 14.47 20.51 15.05
C LEU A 393 14.47 19.97 16.48
N LEU A 394 13.56 19.06 16.79
CA LEU A 394 13.61 18.25 18.00
C LEU A 394 13.82 16.79 17.60
N PHE A 395 14.97 16.23 17.97
CA PHE A 395 15.28 14.81 17.82
C PHE A 395 14.87 14.08 19.12
N TYR A 396 13.83 13.25 19.04
CA TYR A 396 13.28 12.50 20.17
C TYR A 396 13.73 11.04 20.11
N GLY A 397 14.55 10.63 21.07
CA GLY A 397 15.23 9.33 21.09
C GLY A 397 16.67 9.39 20.58
N ARG A 398 17.23 8.21 20.29
CA ARG A 398 18.65 8.08 19.90
C ARG A 398 18.85 8.38 18.43
N PHE A 399 19.67 9.40 18.15
CA PHE A 399 20.13 9.73 16.80
C PHE A 399 21.65 9.87 16.80
N ALA A 400 22.33 9.26 15.84
CA ALA A 400 23.76 9.47 15.68
C ALA A 400 24.05 10.91 15.18
N PRO A 401 25.24 11.47 15.47
CA PRO A 401 25.62 12.79 14.99
C PRO A 401 25.49 12.96 13.47
N ALA A 402 25.84 11.92 12.69
CA ALA A 402 25.70 11.94 11.23
C ALA A 402 24.24 12.02 10.76
N GLN A 403 23.32 11.32 11.45
CA GLN A 403 21.89 11.36 11.16
C GLN A 403 21.32 12.75 11.40
N ARG A 404 21.67 13.37 12.55
CA ARG A 404 21.25 14.75 12.86
C ARG A 404 21.83 15.76 11.87
N ALA A 405 23.10 15.60 11.50
CA ALA A 405 23.77 16.46 10.54
C ALA A 405 23.10 16.41 9.16
N ALA A 406 22.73 15.21 8.67
CA ALA A 406 22.03 15.06 7.39
C ALA A 406 20.70 15.83 7.35
N VAL A 407 19.91 15.76 8.43
CA VAL A 407 18.63 16.50 8.51
C VAL A 407 18.85 18.00 8.69
N ALA A 408 19.81 18.42 9.52
CA ALA A 408 20.13 19.83 9.71
C ALA A 408 20.67 20.48 8.42
N ASP A 409 21.53 19.77 7.68
CA ASP A 409 22.07 20.22 6.39
C ASP A 409 20.97 20.33 5.35
N PHE A 410 19.97 19.46 5.35
CA PHE A 410 18.82 19.55 4.45
C PHE A 410 18.10 20.87 4.67
N VAL A 411 17.76 21.21 5.92
CA VAL A 411 17.10 22.47 6.27
C VAL A 411 17.94 23.69 5.88
N ARG A 412 19.26 23.67 6.11
CA ARG A 412 20.16 24.75 5.67
C ARG A 412 20.17 24.91 4.15
N SER A 413 19.99 23.80 3.41
CA SER A 413 20.05 23.78 1.95
C SER A 413 18.82 24.39 1.27
N LEU A 414 17.69 24.54 1.97
CA LEU A 414 16.43 25.08 1.42
C LEU A 414 16.53 26.53 0.94
N SER A 415 17.44 27.31 1.51
CA SER A 415 17.69 28.72 1.13
C SER A 415 19.17 29.01 0.86
N ALA A 416 19.99 27.97 0.67
CA ALA A 416 21.41 28.12 0.34
C ALA A 416 21.61 28.57 -1.11
N ALA A 417 22.75 29.22 -1.38
CA ALA A 417 23.19 29.40 -2.76
C ALA A 417 23.44 28.02 -3.41
N PRO A 418 23.19 27.85 -4.72
CA PRO A 418 23.49 26.60 -5.43
C PRO A 418 24.94 26.21 -5.20
N TRP A 419 25.17 24.94 -4.86
CA TRP A 419 26.53 24.44 -4.67
C TRP A 419 27.24 24.34 -6.03
N THR A 420 28.37 25.02 -6.15
CA THR A 420 29.27 24.92 -7.30
C THR A 420 30.54 24.17 -6.88
N PRO A 421 30.91 23.06 -7.56
CA PRO A 421 32.22 22.44 -7.34
C PRO A 421 33.33 23.46 -7.60
N ARG A 422 34.44 23.39 -6.86
CA ARG A 422 35.63 24.19 -7.20
C ARG A 422 36.08 23.82 -8.62
N PRO A 423 36.30 24.78 -9.53
CA PRO A 423 36.80 24.46 -10.86
C PRO A 423 38.20 23.85 -10.73
N GLY A 424 38.35 22.59 -11.14
CA GLY A 424 39.66 22.05 -11.48
C GLY A 424 40.17 22.75 -12.74
N HIS A 425 41.48 23.00 -12.82
CA HIS A 425 42.11 23.62 -13.97
C HIS A 425 41.70 22.91 -15.27
N GLY A 426 40.88 23.56 -16.10
CA GLY A 426 40.54 23.10 -17.46
C GLY A 426 39.11 22.59 -17.70
N ALA A 427 38.21 22.56 -16.72
CA ALA A 427 36.82 22.15 -16.96
C ALA A 427 35.93 23.35 -17.37
N ALA A 428 35.31 23.27 -18.56
CA ALA A 428 34.27 24.20 -19.00
C ALA A 428 33.14 24.28 -17.96
N ALA A 429 32.52 25.45 -17.81
CA ALA A 429 31.45 25.71 -16.85
C ALA A 429 30.25 24.76 -17.09
N ALA A 430 30.23 23.61 -16.40
CA ALA A 430 29.10 22.70 -16.42
C ALA A 430 27.89 23.39 -15.79
N ALA A 431 26.70 23.17 -16.38
CA ALA A 431 25.45 23.66 -15.81
C ALA A 431 25.33 23.20 -14.34
N ALA A 432 24.95 24.13 -13.46
CA ALA A 432 24.86 23.84 -12.03
C ALA A 432 23.90 22.66 -11.79
N PRO A 433 24.26 21.67 -10.95
CA PRO A 433 23.40 20.53 -10.68
C PRO A 433 22.08 20.99 -10.03
N PRO A 434 20.98 20.23 -10.21
CA PRO A 434 19.73 20.51 -9.52
C PRO A 434 19.97 20.57 -8.00
N SER A 435 19.42 21.59 -7.36
CA SER A 435 19.71 21.90 -5.95
C SER A 435 18.48 21.83 -5.06
N VAL A 436 18.70 21.61 -3.76
CA VAL A 436 17.64 21.66 -2.75
C VAL A 436 16.95 23.04 -2.74
N ALA A 437 17.72 24.12 -2.93
CA ALA A 437 17.18 25.48 -2.98
C ALA A 437 16.31 25.72 -4.24
N SER A 438 16.70 25.18 -5.41
CA SER A 438 15.88 25.28 -6.62
C SER A 438 14.59 24.47 -6.52
N TRP A 439 14.63 23.32 -5.82
CA TRP A 439 13.42 22.55 -5.49
C TRP A 439 12.49 23.32 -4.58
N TRP A 440 13.02 23.87 -3.49
CA TRP A 440 12.23 24.63 -2.51
C TRP A 440 11.58 25.87 -3.12
N ARG A 441 12.22 26.48 -4.12
CA ARG A 441 11.69 27.63 -4.86
C ARG A 441 10.34 27.35 -5.53
N THR A 442 9.95 26.11 -5.80
CA THR A 442 8.60 25.79 -6.28
C THR A 442 7.51 26.28 -5.31
N THR A 443 7.79 26.35 -4.01
CA THR A 443 6.85 26.92 -3.01
C THR A 443 6.57 28.42 -3.23
N SER A 444 7.41 29.15 -3.97
CA SER A 444 7.16 30.57 -4.29
C SER A 444 6.09 30.78 -5.36
N LEU A 445 5.65 29.71 -6.04
CA LEU A 445 4.55 29.74 -7.00
C LEU A 445 3.18 29.76 -6.32
N TYR A 446 3.14 29.44 -5.02
CA TYR A 446 1.94 29.54 -4.19
C TYR A 446 1.75 30.99 -3.71
N ARG A 447 0.53 31.35 -3.29
CA ARG A 447 0.21 32.70 -2.83
C ARG A 447 1.17 33.20 -1.75
N GLY A 448 1.65 34.43 -1.92
CA GLY A 448 2.49 35.12 -0.94
C GLY A 448 4.00 34.88 -1.08
N GLY A 449 4.47 34.27 -2.18
CA GLY A 449 5.87 34.32 -2.61
C GLY A 449 6.82 33.33 -1.92
N GLY A 450 6.28 32.37 -1.16
CA GLY A 450 7.02 31.30 -0.52
C GLY A 450 7.80 31.70 0.74
N ALA A 451 8.26 30.70 1.48
CA ALA A 451 9.10 30.88 2.65
C ALA A 451 10.60 30.81 2.32
N ARG A 452 11.43 31.43 3.15
CA ARG A 452 12.89 31.35 3.17
C ARG A 452 13.34 30.67 4.46
N PRO A 453 13.36 29.32 4.50
CA PRO A 453 13.72 28.57 5.70
C PRO A 453 15.16 28.80 6.12
N ARG A 454 15.36 28.95 7.42
CA ARG A 454 16.67 28.88 8.08
C ARG A 454 16.60 27.91 9.24
N LEU A 455 17.70 27.20 9.47
CA LEU A 455 17.80 26.30 10.61
C LEU A 455 17.81 27.11 11.91
N GLY A 456 16.88 26.79 12.81
CA GLY A 456 16.75 27.37 14.13
C GLY A 456 17.39 26.49 15.21
N ARG A 457 16.72 26.45 16.36
CA ARG A 457 17.15 25.66 17.51
C ARG A 457 17.13 24.17 17.18
N GLN A 458 18.15 23.45 17.64
CA GLN A 458 18.20 21.99 17.59
C GLN A 458 18.20 21.45 19.02
N VAL A 459 17.28 20.53 19.31
CA VAL A 459 17.13 19.89 20.61
C VAL A 459 17.28 18.38 20.41
N LEU A 460 18.12 17.74 21.23
CA LEU A 460 18.19 16.29 21.33
C LEU A 460 17.59 15.88 22.68
N ASP A 461 16.45 15.20 22.62
CA ASP A 461 15.85 14.54 23.77
C ASP A 461 16.13 13.04 23.70
N GLU A 462 17.36 12.65 24.01
CA GLU A 462 17.80 11.26 23.98
C GLU A 462 17.17 10.42 25.11
N ARG A 463 16.75 11.07 26.20
CA ARG A 463 16.11 10.41 27.35
C ARG A 463 14.65 10.07 27.08
N MET A 464 14.07 10.61 26.00
CA MET A 464 12.67 10.45 25.65
C MET A 464 11.78 10.90 26.81
N SER A 465 11.71 12.22 27.03
CA SER A 465 11.04 12.84 28.19
C SER A 465 9.57 12.44 28.41
N LEU A 466 8.88 11.95 27.38
CA LEU A 466 7.51 11.42 27.43
C LEU A 466 7.44 9.88 27.33
N GLY A 467 8.57 9.18 27.46
CA GLY A 467 8.70 7.73 27.32
C GLY A 467 8.88 7.25 25.88
N ARG A 468 9.06 5.93 25.71
CA ARG A 468 9.30 5.26 24.41
C ARG A 468 8.05 5.15 23.53
N GLY A 469 6.88 5.50 24.05
CA GLY A 469 5.60 5.48 23.35
C GLY A 469 4.64 4.37 23.82
N PRO A 470 3.50 4.21 23.13
CA PRO A 470 3.11 4.97 21.93
C PRO A 470 2.80 6.45 22.24
N LEU A 471 3.46 7.36 21.51
CA LEU A 471 3.15 8.79 21.59
C LEU A 471 1.85 9.07 20.82
N SER A 472 0.97 9.85 21.43
CA SER A 472 -0.22 10.40 20.80
C SER A 472 0.10 11.67 19.99
N ALA A 473 -0.85 12.12 19.18
CA ALA A 473 -0.74 13.42 18.50
C ALA A 473 -0.59 14.59 19.49
N ALA A 474 -1.19 14.49 20.67
CA ALA A 474 -1.07 15.49 21.73
C ALA A 474 0.35 15.51 22.33
N ASP A 475 0.99 14.35 22.50
CA ASP A 475 2.38 14.26 22.96
C ASP A 475 3.34 14.90 21.96
N VAL A 476 3.14 14.62 20.67
CA VAL A 476 3.91 15.26 19.59
C VAL A 476 3.74 16.77 19.60
N ALA A 477 2.52 17.27 19.78
CA ALA A 477 2.24 18.70 19.89
C ALA A 477 2.93 19.32 21.13
N ALA A 478 2.95 18.60 22.26
CA ALA A 478 3.63 19.02 23.48
C ALA A 478 5.16 19.08 23.31
N LEU A 479 5.76 18.10 22.63
CA LEU A 479 7.18 18.12 22.27
C LEU A 479 7.51 19.32 21.37
N ALA A 480 6.69 19.56 20.33
CA ALA A 480 6.86 20.70 19.44
C ALA A 480 6.79 22.04 20.19
N ARG A 481 5.83 22.16 21.12
CA ARG A 481 5.67 23.34 21.98
C ARG A 481 6.91 23.59 22.85
N GLY A 482 7.46 22.54 23.45
CA GLY A 482 8.63 22.59 24.33
C GLY A 482 9.96 22.87 23.61
N ALA A 483 10.08 22.48 22.34
CA ALA A 483 11.29 22.76 21.54
C ALA A 483 11.44 24.26 21.21
N GLY A 484 10.32 25.00 21.21
CA GLY A 484 10.24 26.43 20.95
C GLY A 484 9.28 26.74 19.81
N HIS A 485 8.34 27.64 20.04
CA HIS A 485 7.32 28.05 19.06
C HIS A 485 7.18 29.57 19.08
N HIS A 486 7.17 30.19 17.89
CA HIS A 486 6.91 31.63 17.74
C HIS A 486 6.35 31.91 16.35
N ARG A 487 5.86 33.14 16.15
CA ARG A 487 5.40 33.59 14.82
C ARG A 487 6.57 33.55 13.85
N GLY A 488 6.39 32.89 12.71
CA GLY A 488 7.48 32.72 11.73
C GLY A 488 8.41 31.55 12.04
N ALA A 489 7.99 30.60 12.87
CA ALA A 489 8.70 29.34 13.07
C ALA A 489 7.82 28.11 12.90
N VAL A 490 8.46 27.04 12.44
CA VAL A 490 7.93 25.68 12.41
C VAL A 490 8.86 24.80 13.24
N THR A 491 8.29 23.96 14.10
CA THR A 491 9.06 22.95 14.83
C THR A 491 8.83 21.59 14.22
N ALA A 492 9.90 20.94 13.79
CA ALA A 492 9.92 19.57 13.30
C ALA A 492 10.32 18.61 14.43
N VAL A 493 9.41 17.75 14.84
CA VAL A 493 9.65 16.65 15.78
C VAL A 493 10.07 15.40 15.00
N LEU A 494 11.24 14.87 15.29
CA LEU A 494 11.86 13.76 14.56
C LEU A 494 12.04 12.60 15.54
N THR A 495 11.29 11.52 15.37
CA THR A 495 11.34 10.39 16.32
C THR A 495 12.27 9.27 15.85
N ALA A 496 13.07 8.75 16.77
CA ALA A 496 14.00 7.64 16.53
C ALA A 496 13.26 6.36 16.09
N PRO A 497 13.94 5.38 15.45
CA PRO A 497 13.24 4.24 14.83
C PRO A 497 12.58 3.29 15.82
N ASP A 498 12.97 3.35 17.10
CA ASP A 498 12.41 2.58 18.21
C ASP A 498 11.32 3.33 19.01
N VAL A 499 10.90 4.52 18.56
CA VAL A 499 9.81 5.29 19.16
C VAL A 499 8.52 5.02 18.42
N LEU A 500 7.50 4.55 19.14
CA LEU A 500 6.17 4.30 18.58
C LEU A 500 5.34 5.58 18.62
N VAL A 501 4.68 5.91 17.52
CA VAL A 501 3.74 7.04 17.41
C VAL A 501 2.53 6.59 16.63
N ALA A 502 1.31 6.80 17.13
CA ALA A 502 0.10 6.45 16.38
C ALA A 502 -0.27 7.58 15.39
N PRO A 503 -0.55 7.32 14.09
CA PRO A 503 -0.60 6.05 13.35
C PRO A 503 0.61 5.86 12.39
N PHE A 504 1.84 6.04 12.88
CA PHE A 504 3.07 5.81 12.11
C PHE A 504 3.06 4.43 11.48
N CYS A 505 3.52 4.30 10.24
CA CYS A 505 3.64 3.01 9.54
C CYS A 505 2.32 2.25 9.31
N VAL A 506 1.17 2.87 9.58
CA VAL A 506 -0.15 2.33 9.24
C VAL A 506 -0.74 3.14 8.09
N ALA A 507 -0.80 4.46 8.25
CA ALA A 507 -1.44 5.35 7.28
C ALA A 507 -0.54 6.50 6.81
N ARG A 508 0.56 6.81 7.51
CA ARG A 508 1.41 7.97 7.21
C ARG A 508 2.83 7.82 7.78
N CYS A 509 3.76 8.55 7.17
CA CYS A 509 5.17 8.62 7.58
C CYS A 509 5.47 9.80 8.52
N GLY A 510 4.46 10.63 8.75
CA GLY A 510 4.52 11.83 9.56
C GLY A 510 3.22 12.61 9.43
N ALA A 511 3.14 13.77 10.08
CA ALA A 511 1.99 14.66 9.99
C ALA A 511 2.43 16.09 10.29
N HIS A 512 1.67 17.08 9.84
CA HIS A 512 1.80 18.46 10.29
C HIS A 512 0.50 18.93 10.92
N GLY A 513 0.60 19.98 11.74
CA GLY A 513 -0.52 20.48 12.51
C GLY A 513 -0.24 21.85 13.10
N GLN A 514 -1.20 22.33 13.89
CA GLN A 514 -1.16 23.66 14.49
C GLN A 514 -1.38 23.61 16.00
N GLY A 515 -0.73 24.54 16.71
CA GLY A 515 -0.93 24.77 18.13
C GLY A 515 -1.22 26.24 18.42
N ARG A 516 -1.61 26.53 19.67
CA ARG A 516 -1.79 27.89 20.18
C ARG A 516 -0.70 28.24 21.20
N GLY A 517 -0.21 29.46 21.16
CA GLY A 517 0.83 30.00 22.04
C GLY A 517 0.74 31.53 22.18
N GLY A 518 1.79 32.13 22.75
CA GLY A 518 1.84 33.57 23.06
C GLY A 518 0.95 33.99 24.24
N ALA A 519 0.98 35.28 24.59
CA ALA A 519 0.17 35.83 25.68
C ALA A 519 -1.32 35.52 25.43
N HIS A 520 -1.97 34.87 26.42
CA HIS A 520 -3.36 34.44 26.38
C HIS A 520 -3.72 33.43 25.26
N GLY A 521 -2.75 32.72 24.66
CA GLY A 521 -3.02 31.65 23.68
C GLY A 521 -3.61 32.13 22.34
N ARG A 522 -3.41 33.41 22.01
CA ARG A 522 -3.98 34.04 20.80
C ARG A 522 -3.17 33.81 19.53
N ALA A 523 -1.88 33.42 19.63
CA ALA A 523 -1.04 33.19 18.47
C ALA A 523 -1.09 31.72 18.04
N ARG A 524 -1.32 31.47 16.74
CA ARG A 524 -1.15 30.13 16.17
C ARG A 524 0.32 29.91 15.78
N TYR A 525 0.79 28.68 15.90
CA TYR A 525 2.05 28.23 15.33
C TYR A 525 1.84 26.89 14.64
N ALA A 526 2.66 26.60 13.63
CA ALA A 526 2.63 25.32 12.94
C ALA A 526 3.78 24.42 13.42
N TYR A 527 3.56 23.12 13.40
CA TYR A 527 4.57 22.11 13.70
C TYR A 527 4.40 20.92 12.77
N LEU A 528 5.44 20.11 12.65
CA LEU A 528 5.39 18.85 11.93
C LEU A 528 6.09 17.75 12.71
N TRP A 529 5.78 16.52 12.38
CA TRP A 529 6.40 15.34 12.92
C TRP A 529 6.74 14.33 11.82
N VAL A 530 7.91 13.71 11.93
CA VAL A 530 8.41 12.66 11.04
C VAL A 530 8.96 11.51 11.88
N GLY A 531 8.53 10.29 11.58
CA GLY A 531 9.08 9.09 12.20
C GLY A 531 10.23 8.49 11.39
N ASN A 532 11.24 7.95 12.07
CA ASN A 532 12.28 7.14 11.42
C ASN A 532 11.74 5.74 11.07
N PRO A 533 11.64 5.37 9.79
CA PRO A 533 10.99 4.14 9.39
C PRO A 533 11.86 2.90 9.51
N ALA A 534 13.16 3.02 9.81
CA ALA A 534 14.16 1.95 9.67
C ALA A 534 13.77 0.62 10.35
N ARG A 535 13.08 0.66 11.50
CA ARG A 535 12.66 -0.54 12.24
C ARG A 535 11.19 -0.92 12.08
N GLN A 536 10.33 0.03 11.72
CA GLN A 536 8.88 -0.15 11.79
C GLN A 536 8.26 -0.39 10.40
N CYS A 537 8.66 0.38 9.38
CA CYS A 537 8.11 0.26 8.03
C CYS A 537 9.06 0.80 6.95
N PRO A 538 10.29 0.29 6.83
CA PRO A 538 11.23 0.81 5.85
C PRO A 538 10.69 0.68 4.42
N GLY A 539 9.96 -0.40 4.11
CA GLY A 539 9.29 -0.61 2.82
C GLY A 539 8.07 0.28 2.54
N GLN A 540 7.66 1.16 3.44
CA GLN A 540 6.59 2.14 3.20
C GLN A 540 7.15 3.56 3.20
N CYS A 541 7.87 3.92 4.26
CA CYS A 541 8.27 5.29 4.52
C CYS A 541 9.73 5.61 4.17
N ALA A 542 10.50 4.60 3.73
CA ALA A 542 11.82 4.79 3.12
C ALA A 542 11.86 4.34 1.66
N TRP A 543 10.72 4.11 1.01
CA TRP A 543 10.72 3.91 -0.45
C TRP A 543 11.21 5.20 -1.14
N PRO A 544 12.14 5.12 -2.12
CA PRO A 544 12.59 3.93 -2.86
C PRO A 544 13.88 3.24 -2.34
N PHE A 545 14.38 3.58 -1.15
CA PHE A 545 15.61 3.02 -0.57
C PHE A 545 15.43 1.70 0.19
N HIS A 546 14.20 1.19 0.24
CA HIS A 546 13.89 -0.14 0.73
C HIS A 546 12.85 -0.79 -0.19
N GLN A 547 12.89 -2.12 -0.27
CA GLN A 547 11.90 -2.86 -1.05
C GLN A 547 10.49 -2.52 -0.54
N PRO A 548 9.57 -2.12 -1.44
CA PRO A 548 8.25 -1.69 -1.02
C PRO A 548 7.46 -2.84 -0.39
N ALA A 549 6.74 -2.55 0.69
CA ALA A 549 5.87 -3.53 1.35
C ALA A 549 4.72 -3.99 0.43
N TYR A 550 4.24 -3.08 -0.42
CA TYR A 550 3.15 -3.28 -1.36
C TYR A 550 3.52 -2.68 -2.72
N GLY A 551 3.12 -3.29 -3.83
CA GLY A 551 3.42 -2.79 -5.18
C GLY A 551 4.49 -3.58 -5.94
N PRO A 552 4.97 -3.06 -7.09
CA PRO A 552 5.96 -3.74 -7.90
C PRO A 552 7.26 -3.78 -7.10
N ARG A 553 7.77 -4.99 -6.88
CA ARG A 553 8.97 -5.23 -6.06
C ARG A 553 10.23 -4.93 -6.87
N THR A 554 10.44 -3.66 -7.20
CA THR A 554 11.66 -3.16 -7.82
C THR A 554 12.83 -3.20 -6.83
N PRO A 555 14.08 -3.40 -7.30
CA PRO A 555 15.26 -3.30 -6.46
C PRO A 555 15.32 -1.95 -5.73
N ALA A 556 15.68 -1.97 -4.45
CA ALA A 556 15.86 -0.75 -3.68
C ALA A 556 17.00 0.09 -4.24
N LEU A 557 16.81 1.41 -4.28
CA LEU A 557 17.86 2.36 -4.61
C LEU A 557 18.85 2.50 -3.46
N VAL A 558 20.07 2.93 -3.77
CA VAL A 558 21.07 3.20 -2.75
C VAL A 558 20.80 4.59 -2.13
N PRO A 559 20.63 4.68 -0.80
CA PRO A 559 20.34 5.94 -0.11
C PRO A 559 21.53 6.93 -0.15
N PRO A 560 21.32 8.23 -0.44
CA PRO A 560 22.38 9.24 -0.47
C PRO A 560 23.25 9.37 0.78
N SER A 561 22.67 9.19 1.97
CA SER A 561 23.44 9.23 3.22
C SER A 561 24.03 7.88 3.63
N GLY A 562 23.64 6.81 2.94
CA GLY A 562 23.90 5.43 3.37
C GLY A 562 22.93 4.91 4.45
N ASP A 563 22.06 5.75 5.00
CA ASP A 563 21.09 5.41 6.03
C ASP A 563 19.65 5.45 5.47
N VAL A 564 19.10 4.27 5.21
CA VAL A 564 17.73 4.09 4.68
C VAL A 564 16.68 4.82 5.51
N GLY A 565 16.82 4.79 6.85
CA GLY A 565 15.88 5.43 7.76
C GLY A 565 15.92 6.95 7.63
N VAL A 566 17.12 7.52 7.68
CA VAL A 566 17.29 8.98 7.61
C VAL A 566 16.96 9.54 6.24
N ASP A 567 17.34 8.87 5.15
CA ASP A 567 16.96 9.33 3.81
C ASP A 567 15.43 9.25 3.60
N GLY A 568 14.76 8.23 4.14
CA GLY A 568 13.29 8.17 4.20
C GLY A 568 12.67 9.30 5.04
N MET A 569 13.30 9.63 6.18
CA MET A 569 12.89 10.80 6.98
C MET A 569 13.05 12.11 6.22
N VAL A 570 14.12 12.29 5.44
CA VAL A 570 14.33 13.51 4.66
C VAL A 570 13.26 13.65 3.57
N ILE A 571 12.88 12.56 2.88
CA ILE A 571 11.76 12.57 1.93
C ILE A 571 10.47 13.05 2.63
N SER A 572 10.16 12.45 3.78
CA SER A 572 8.94 12.76 4.54
C SER A 572 8.97 14.18 5.10
N LEU A 573 10.11 14.64 5.61
CA LEU A 573 10.32 15.99 6.11
C LEU A 573 10.17 17.03 4.99
N ALA A 574 10.73 16.76 3.81
CA ALA A 574 10.59 17.62 2.64
C ALA A 574 9.13 17.77 2.24
N ALA A 575 8.40 16.65 2.13
CA ALA A 575 6.98 16.65 1.78
C ALA A 575 6.12 17.41 2.80
N LEU A 576 6.32 17.11 4.09
CA LEU A 576 5.55 17.72 5.17
C LEU A 576 5.88 19.20 5.34
N LEU A 577 7.14 19.60 5.22
CA LEU A 577 7.50 21.01 5.33
C LEU A 577 6.91 21.84 4.18
N ALA A 578 6.87 21.30 2.95
CA ALA A 578 6.17 21.94 1.84
C ALA A 578 4.66 22.09 2.14
N GLY A 579 4.00 21.02 2.61
CA GLY A 579 2.61 21.07 3.06
C GLY A 579 2.37 22.09 4.18
N THR A 580 3.28 22.15 5.16
CA THR A 580 3.20 23.10 6.28
C THR A 580 3.31 24.55 5.84
N VAL A 581 4.11 24.88 4.83
CA VAL A 581 4.20 26.29 4.38
C VAL A 581 3.05 26.69 3.47
N THR A 582 2.48 25.75 2.71
CA THR A 582 1.37 26.01 1.79
C THR A 582 -0.02 25.81 2.39
N ASN A 583 -0.13 25.05 3.49
CA ASN A 583 -1.38 24.72 4.18
C ASN A 583 -1.19 24.57 5.72
N PRO A 584 -0.56 25.52 6.42
CA PRO A 584 -0.20 25.35 7.84
C PRO A 584 -1.37 25.08 8.80
N TYR A 585 -2.59 25.49 8.41
CA TYR A 585 -3.76 25.51 9.30
C TYR A 585 -4.98 24.78 8.73
N GLY A 586 -4.83 24.08 7.60
CA GLY A 586 -5.91 23.33 6.94
C GLY A 586 -6.85 24.19 6.09
N ASP A 587 -6.50 25.45 5.84
CA ASP A 587 -7.29 26.42 5.06
C ASP A 587 -6.49 27.06 3.91
N GLY A 588 -5.30 26.56 3.60
CA GLY A 588 -4.42 27.03 2.52
C GLY A 588 -4.66 26.32 1.18
N TYR A 589 -3.62 25.69 0.62
CA TYR A 589 -3.73 24.93 -0.63
C TYR A 589 -3.96 23.44 -0.39
N TYR A 590 -5.13 22.94 -0.81
CA TYR A 590 -5.42 21.49 -0.80
C TYR A 590 -6.53 21.10 -1.79
N GLN A 591 -6.61 19.80 -2.09
CA GLN A 591 -7.73 19.17 -2.80
C GLN A 591 -8.29 18.01 -1.98
N GLY A 592 -9.62 17.89 -1.88
CA GLY A 592 -10.30 16.91 -1.03
C GLY A 592 -10.66 17.50 0.33
N ASP A 593 -10.77 16.67 1.37
CA ASP A 593 -11.14 17.13 2.71
C ASP A 593 -10.00 17.89 3.40
N ALA A 594 -10.31 19.00 4.09
CA ALA A 594 -9.32 19.89 4.73
C ALA A 594 -8.35 19.19 5.71
N GLY A 595 -8.74 18.04 6.31
CA GLY A 595 -7.93 17.28 7.26
C GLY A 595 -7.18 16.07 6.67
N ALA A 596 -7.42 15.72 5.41
CA ALA A 596 -6.85 14.54 4.74
C ALA A 596 -6.57 14.74 3.24
N GLY A 597 -6.64 15.99 2.77
CA GLY A 597 -6.52 16.35 1.36
C GLY A 597 -5.12 16.20 0.80
N LEU A 598 -5.04 16.20 -0.53
CA LEU A 598 -3.79 16.33 -1.25
C LEU A 598 -3.26 17.76 -1.06
N GLU A 599 -1.98 17.89 -0.73
CA GLU A 599 -1.24 19.12 -0.53
C GLU A 599 -0.06 19.17 -1.51
N ALA A 600 0.73 20.24 -1.45
CA ALA A 600 1.81 20.54 -2.39
C ALA A 600 2.69 19.33 -2.76
N ALA A 601 3.08 18.51 -1.77
CA ALA A 601 3.90 17.32 -2.02
C ALA A 601 3.08 16.01 -2.11
N THR A 602 1.98 15.87 -1.36
CA THR A 602 1.21 14.61 -1.34
C THR A 602 0.40 14.42 -2.62
N ALA A 603 0.07 15.50 -3.34
CA ALA A 603 -0.42 15.47 -4.72
C ALA A 603 0.56 14.76 -5.69
N CYS A 604 1.84 14.74 -5.37
CA CYS A 604 2.92 14.21 -6.20
C CYS A 604 3.60 12.99 -5.57
N ALA A 605 2.89 12.27 -4.71
CA ALA A 605 3.42 11.13 -3.98
C ALA A 605 4.07 10.09 -4.93
N GLY A 606 5.33 9.74 -4.62
CA GLY A 606 6.10 8.75 -5.36
C GLY A 606 6.76 9.22 -6.65
N ILE A 607 6.57 10.50 -7.03
CA ILE A 607 7.23 11.11 -8.18
C ILE A 607 8.51 11.80 -7.68
N PHE A 608 9.67 11.33 -8.12
CA PHE A 608 10.97 11.94 -7.77
C PHE A 608 11.74 12.44 -9.01
N GLY A 609 11.47 11.87 -10.18
CA GLY A 609 12.09 12.26 -11.44
C GLY A 609 11.14 12.11 -12.63
N SER A 610 11.57 12.61 -13.78
CA SER A 610 10.80 12.58 -15.01
C SER A 610 10.45 11.14 -15.42
N GLY A 611 9.22 10.97 -15.92
CA GLY A 611 8.70 9.65 -16.30
C GLY A 611 8.45 8.69 -15.13
N ALA A 612 8.33 9.20 -13.89
CA ALA A 612 7.92 8.38 -12.76
C ALA A 612 6.55 7.74 -12.99
N TYR A 613 6.38 6.52 -12.48
CA TYR A 613 5.13 5.77 -12.46
C TYR A 613 5.13 4.84 -11.23
N PRO A 614 4.00 4.25 -10.81
CA PRO A 614 3.96 3.39 -9.63
C PRO A 614 5.04 2.28 -9.66
N GLY A 615 5.90 2.25 -8.64
CA GLY A 615 7.03 1.31 -8.53
C GLY A 615 8.34 1.78 -9.19
N TYR A 616 8.33 2.87 -9.96
CA TYR A 616 9.49 3.51 -10.55
C TYR A 616 9.56 5.00 -10.15
N PRO A 617 10.57 5.42 -9.38
CA PRO A 617 10.63 6.79 -8.85
C PRO A 617 10.88 7.87 -9.92
N GLY A 618 11.10 7.48 -11.18
CA GLY A 618 11.48 8.36 -12.28
C GLY A 618 12.96 8.28 -12.60
N LYS A 619 13.39 9.03 -13.62
CA LYS A 619 14.80 9.17 -13.95
C LYS A 619 15.51 9.95 -12.84
N LEU A 620 16.57 9.39 -12.28
CA LEU A 620 17.34 9.98 -11.20
C LEU A 620 18.82 10.08 -11.58
N LEU A 621 19.54 10.94 -10.87
CA LEU A 621 20.99 10.98 -10.95
C LEU A 621 21.57 9.87 -10.07
N THR A 622 22.73 9.34 -10.47
CA THR A 622 23.46 8.33 -9.72
C THR A 622 24.84 8.84 -9.39
N ASP A 623 25.25 8.70 -8.12
CA ASP A 623 26.62 8.97 -7.71
C ASP A 623 27.53 7.82 -8.18
N PRO A 624 28.52 8.07 -9.04
CA PRO A 624 29.39 7.01 -9.56
C PRO A 624 30.24 6.34 -8.48
N ALA A 625 30.52 7.02 -7.36
CA ALA A 625 31.37 6.46 -6.30
C ALA A 625 30.59 5.52 -5.36
N THR A 626 29.34 5.86 -5.06
CA THR A 626 28.53 5.15 -4.05
C THR A 626 27.38 4.36 -4.65
N GLY A 627 27.01 4.63 -5.90
CA GLY A 627 25.78 4.13 -6.51
C GLY A 627 24.51 4.83 -6.02
N ALA A 628 24.63 5.82 -5.12
CA ALA A 628 23.49 6.50 -4.52
C ALA A 628 22.62 7.21 -5.57
N SER A 629 21.30 7.05 -5.46
CA SER A 629 20.34 7.72 -6.33
C SER A 629 19.80 8.99 -5.70
N TYR A 630 19.81 10.10 -6.45
CA TYR A 630 19.45 11.42 -5.95
C TYR A 630 18.88 12.30 -7.06
N ASN A 631 18.25 13.41 -6.69
CA ASN A 631 17.80 14.44 -7.63
C ASN A 631 18.16 15.87 -7.20
N ALA A 632 18.72 16.06 -6.01
CA ALA A 632 19.09 17.37 -5.50
C ALA A 632 20.46 17.34 -4.79
N VAL A 633 21.22 18.41 -4.97
CA VAL A 633 22.46 18.70 -4.23
C VAL A 633 22.22 19.87 -3.29
N GLY A 634 22.56 19.69 -2.01
CA GLY A 634 22.50 20.72 -0.98
C GLY A 634 23.87 21.25 -0.59
N ILE A 635 23.92 21.90 0.58
CA ILE A 635 25.14 22.49 1.14
C ILE A 635 26.24 21.42 1.31
N GLY A 636 27.48 21.82 1.05
CA GLY A 636 28.64 20.92 1.15
C GLY A 636 28.64 19.76 0.14
N GLY A 637 27.83 19.83 -0.92
CA GLY A 637 27.71 18.76 -1.90
C GLY A 637 26.89 17.56 -1.43
N ARG A 638 26.18 17.67 -0.29
CA ARG A 638 25.34 16.56 0.21
C ARG A 638 24.19 16.31 -0.77
N ARG A 639 23.98 15.05 -1.11
CA ARG A 639 22.95 14.62 -2.06
C ARG A 639 21.67 14.24 -1.32
N TYR A 640 20.53 14.48 -1.95
CA TYR A 640 19.19 14.16 -1.43
C TYR A 640 18.27 13.68 -2.55
N LEU A 641 17.28 12.88 -2.16
CA LEU A 641 16.13 12.56 -2.99
C LEU A 641 14.92 13.30 -2.43
N LEU A 642 14.33 14.18 -3.25
CA LEU A 642 13.22 15.06 -2.85
C LEU A 642 11.99 14.77 -3.71
N PRO A 643 10.78 14.73 -3.14
CA PRO A 643 9.56 14.50 -3.91
C PRO A 643 9.32 15.64 -4.90
N ALA A 644 8.64 15.37 -6.00
CA ALA A 644 8.08 16.43 -6.84
C ALA A 644 7.10 17.29 -6.03
N LEU A 645 6.99 18.56 -6.42
CA LEU A 645 6.02 19.48 -5.85
C LEU A 645 5.00 19.84 -6.92
N TRP A 646 3.74 19.94 -6.51
CA TRP A 646 2.68 20.45 -7.35
C TRP A 646 2.98 21.89 -7.74
N ASP A 647 2.92 22.18 -9.03
CA ASP A 647 3.14 23.50 -9.60
C ASP A 647 1.77 24.11 -9.93
N PRO A 648 1.29 25.10 -9.14
CA PRO A 648 -0.04 25.67 -9.34
C PRO A 648 -0.17 26.48 -10.62
N THR A 649 0.94 26.85 -11.29
CA THR A 649 0.93 27.58 -12.56
C THR A 649 0.70 26.62 -13.74
N THR A 650 1.30 25.43 -13.69
CA THR A 650 1.19 24.44 -14.77
C THR A 650 0.15 23.37 -14.52
N SER A 651 -0.37 23.28 -13.30
CA SER A 651 -1.21 22.17 -12.84
C SER A 651 -0.55 20.81 -13.08
N GLN A 652 0.74 20.68 -12.73
CA GLN A 652 1.50 19.43 -12.87
C GLN A 652 2.47 19.22 -11.70
N CYS A 653 2.89 17.97 -11.50
CA CYS A 653 3.97 17.64 -10.59
C CYS A 653 5.33 17.97 -11.20
N ARG A 654 6.03 18.92 -10.61
CA ARG A 654 7.34 19.38 -11.08
C ARG A 654 8.48 18.58 -10.46
N THR A 655 9.25 17.92 -11.31
CA THR A 655 10.50 17.22 -10.93
C THR A 655 11.72 18.11 -11.17
N LEU A 656 12.84 17.79 -10.53
CA LEU A 656 14.13 18.45 -10.77
C LEU A 656 14.89 17.89 -11.98
N VAL A 657 14.62 16.62 -12.31
CA VAL A 657 15.32 15.79 -13.30
C VAL A 657 14.32 14.95 -14.08
#